data_AF-A0A1D1UU99-F1
#
_entry.id   AF-A0A1D1UU99-F1
#
_cell.length_a   1.000
_cell.length_b   1.000
_cell.length_c   1.000
_cell.angle_alpha   90.00
_cell.angle_beta   90.00
_cell.angle_gamma   90.00
#
_symmetry.space_group_name_H-M   'P 1'
#
loop_
_entity.id
_entity.type
_entity.pdbx_description
1 polymer ?
#
loop_
_entity_poly.entity_id
_entity_poly.type
_entity_poly.pdbx_seq_one_letter_code
_entity_poly.pdbx_strand_id
1 'polypeptide(L)'
;MDAEDVVPEPDELMVDGNAMDHDGVADPPANPDPDNVASPDSSLLIPSGPAEKNRGLVRHLHGISQRTKRSSRSGSVTGSQYATPPQAARGPNRLNESMNLLSPMRYTPGHAPQTPNSITTPGRRLARHDVGDGMEVPGHGRNAPPANDEQELYIWGTSVNINQCRVDFRHFLETFEKGPEDDLDDPDIVQTQDPNEAIATGKYYLDVMTEIAILEQPQLNLNCMHLKRYNDKLYFQLIAYPQEVIPMFDIAAMEIFNERYPARVLPGPIQVRPFNLHKTSVMRQMNPEDIDRLVSIHGMVIRTSNVVPELRDVVFMCNVCEHRVHGEIIRGKITEPTVCQNCNSTHSYGVMHNLSRFSDVQLVKLQESQEDMPPGQTPHTILVYVHDSLVDTVQAGDRIIVTGVYRAVSIRPNPRQQVIRAVYKTNIDVVHFQRKDKRRLNEVQEELEQLNLSEQRIRQIETLAARPDAYEALSRALAPSIYEQDDIKKGVLLQLLGGSKKDFSKVGRGRPRCEINVLMCGDPGTSKSQMLQYVHKVAPRGQYTSGKGSSAVGLTAYVTRDPDTRQFALQSGALVLSDNGVCCIDEFDKMNESTRSVLHEVMEQQTLSVAKAGIICQLNARTSILAAANPIESQWNKDKTIIENIQLPHTLLSRFDLIFLVLDPQDEAYDKRLARHLVSIYYRSQEEEAIEEVDLNLLKDFIAYARHHCNPKLDDTAGEELVQQYVEMRRIGKGRGQISAYPRQLESLIRLSEARAKVRLAKSVTSEDVKEAIRLHKEAMKQAATDPLSGRIDLSILTTGISTAARQRRAELAAKLKDYLQTKLGPGTFPHALIFDQFRAASTLTFTRDQFEEAVKELGEGVVTAVGRNLRVS
;
A
#
# COMPACT_ATOMS: atom_id res chain seq x y z
N MET A 1 19.58 -50.00 -47.82
CA MET A 1 18.14 -49.73 -47.56
C MET A 1 17.98 -49.80 -46.05
N ASP A 2 18.55 -48.86 -45.26
CA ASP A 2 18.44 -47.37 -45.26
C ASP A 2 17.10 -46.96 -44.62
N ALA A 3 16.99 -46.04 -43.65
CA ALA A 3 17.92 -45.06 -43.02
C ALA A 3 17.63 -45.00 -41.49
N GLU A 4 18.54 -44.70 -40.55
CA GLU A 4 19.16 -43.39 -40.18
C GLU A 4 18.12 -42.27 -39.85
N ASP A 5 18.24 -41.47 -38.78
CA ASP A 5 19.23 -41.47 -37.69
C ASP A 5 18.78 -40.73 -36.41
N VAL A 6 19.45 -40.99 -35.27
CA VAL A 6 19.38 -40.20 -34.01
C VAL A 6 20.75 -40.19 -33.33
N VAL A 7 21.29 -39.00 -33.00
CA VAL A 7 22.66 -38.84 -32.46
C VAL A 7 22.68 -38.09 -31.12
N PRO A 8 23.26 -38.68 -30.06
CA PRO A 8 23.75 -37.98 -28.87
C PRO A 8 25.28 -37.76 -28.90
N GLU A 9 25.79 -36.99 -27.95
CA GLU A 9 27.22 -36.65 -27.79
C GLU A 9 28.09 -37.84 -27.28
N PRO A 10 29.38 -37.91 -27.64
CA PRO A 10 30.38 -38.76 -27.00
C PRO A 10 31.36 -37.97 -26.11
N ASP A 11 31.86 -38.62 -25.07
CA ASP A 11 32.82 -38.10 -24.09
C ASP A 11 34.26 -38.64 -24.32
N GLU A 12 35.24 -38.02 -23.66
CA GLU A 12 36.63 -38.45 -23.39
C GLU A 12 37.60 -38.93 -24.51
N LEU A 13 38.87 -38.48 -24.42
CA LEU A 13 40.05 -39.37 -24.44
C LEU A 13 41.31 -38.71 -23.81
N MET A 14 42.19 -39.52 -23.18
CA MET A 14 43.29 -39.11 -22.27
C MET A 14 44.73 -39.43 -22.76
N VAL A 15 45.75 -38.94 -22.01
CA VAL A 15 47.16 -39.43 -21.85
C VAL A 15 48.15 -39.15 -23.01
N ASP A 16 49.47 -38.93 -22.79
CA ASP A 16 50.31 -38.87 -21.55
C ASP A 16 50.55 -37.37 -21.14
N GLY A 17 51.66 -36.82 -20.63
CA GLY A 17 53.01 -37.30 -20.25
C GLY A 17 54.04 -36.15 -20.20
N ASN A 18 55.20 -36.22 -19.52
CA ASN A 18 55.67 -37.11 -18.44
C ASN A 18 56.86 -36.41 -17.68
N ALA A 19 57.43 -37.02 -16.63
CA ALA A 19 58.50 -36.57 -15.71
C ALA A 19 58.08 -35.56 -14.60
N MET A 20 58.11 -35.88 -13.29
CA MET A 20 59.22 -36.28 -12.36
C MET A 20 60.05 -35.08 -11.83
N ASP A 21 60.39 -34.93 -10.54
CA ASP A 21 60.12 -35.76 -9.33
C ASP A 21 60.35 -34.97 -8.00
N HIS A 22 60.10 -35.63 -6.85
CA HIS A 22 60.53 -35.32 -5.45
C HIS A 22 59.73 -34.37 -4.53
N ASP A 23 59.09 -35.01 -3.53
CA ASP A 23 59.20 -34.81 -2.06
C ASP A 23 59.25 -33.41 -1.41
N GLY A 24 58.36 -33.19 -0.42
CA GLY A 24 58.52 -32.11 0.57
C GLY A 24 57.30 -31.81 1.44
N VAL A 25 57.10 -32.53 2.54
CA VAL A 25 56.14 -32.15 3.61
C VAL A 25 56.83 -31.23 4.62
N ALA A 26 56.26 -30.05 4.90
CA ALA A 26 56.73 -29.15 5.95
C ALA A 26 55.60 -28.27 6.50
N ASP A 27 55.49 -28.18 7.84
CA ASP A 27 54.58 -27.30 8.55
C ASP A 27 55.05 -25.83 8.56
N PRO A 28 54.14 -24.84 8.72
CA PRO A 28 54.52 -23.46 9.02
C PRO A 28 55.06 -23.34 10.46
N PRO A 29 56.19 -22.65 10.70
CA PRO A 29 56.86 -22.63 12.00
C PRO A 29 56.22 -21.66 13.02
N ALA A 30 56.53 -21.90 14.29
CA ALA A 30 56.17 -21.04 15.43
C ALA A 30 57.42 -20.61 16.24
N ASN A 31 57.24 -19.61 17.11
CA ASN A 31 58.15 -19.19 18.19
C ASN A 31 59.47 -18.50 17.72
N PRO A 32 60.20 -17.74 18.59
CA PRO A 32 60.16 -17.76 20.06
C PRO A 32 59.90 -16.42 20.79
N ASP A 33 58.95 -16.49 21.75
CA ASP A 33 59.12 -16.31 23.21
C ASP A 33 59.66 -15.01 23.85
N PRO A 34 59.36 -14.76 25.16
CA PRO A 34 59.45 -13.43 25.79
C PRO A 34 60.53 -13.33 26.87
N ASP A 35 60.65 -12.15 27.54
CA ASP A 35 60.69 -12.13 29.01
C ASP A 35 60.46 -10.74 29.66
N ASN A 36 59.97 -10.74 30.92
CA ASN A 36 60.09 -9.68 31.96
C ASN A 36 59.45 -8.26 31.73
N VAL A 37 58.88 -7.54 32.71
CA VAL A 37 58.87 -7.63 34.19
C VAL A 37 57.46 -7.37 34.80
N ALA A 38 57.09 -8.20 35.78
CA ALA A 38 56.17 -8.07 36.94
C ALA A 38 55.02 -7.03 37.05
N SER A 39 53.89 -7.50 37.61
CA SER A 39 52.92 -6.73 38.40
C SER A 39 53.38 -6.59 39.88
N PRO A 40 52.69 -5.78 40.71
CA PRO A 40 51.90 -6.42 41.79
C PRO A 40 50.59 -5.71 42.16
N ASP A 41 49.84 -6.34 43.08
CA ASP A 41 48.48 -5.98 43.51
C ASP A 41 48.38 -5.13 44.79
N SER A 42 47.16 -4.61 45.01
CA SER A 42 46.46 -4.42 46.30
C SER A 42 46.58 -3.12 47.16
N SER A 43 45.38 -2.59 47.45
CA SER A 43 44.94 -1.92 48.69
C SER A 43 45.47 -0.53 49.10
N LEU A 44 44.54 0.43 49.29
CA LEU A 44 44.18 0.97 50.62
C LEU A 44 42.88 1.79 50.60
N LEU A 45 42.47 2.35 51.75
CA LEU A 45 41.08 2.70 52.09
C LEU A 45 40.81 4.21 52.35
N ILE A 46 39.50 4.52 52.33
CA ILE A 46 38.73 5.72 52.75
C ILE A 46 39.36 6.55 53.90
N PRO A 47 39.18 7.90 53.90
CA PRO A 47 38.03 8.54 54.58
C PRO A 47 37.36 9.66 53.73
N SER A 48 36.07 10.06 53.81
CA SER A 48 34.90 9.89 54.69
C SER A 48 34.47 11.17 55.45
N GLY A 49 33.32 11.75 55.04
CA GLY A 49 32.47 12.66 55.85
C GLY A 49 32.49 14.16 55.48
N PRO A 50 31.58 14.99 56.04
CA PRO A 50 30.36 14.67 56.80
C PRO A 50 29.10 15.40 56.25
N ALA A 51 28.05 15.57 57.06
CA ALA A 51 26.70 15.97 56.63
C ALA A 51 26.09 17.14 57.45
N GLU A 52 24.82 17.45 57.14
CA GLU A 52 23.75 17.99 58.03
C GLU A 52 23.40 19.50 58.12
N LYS A 53 22.06 19.71 58.08
CA LYS A 53 21.19 20.56 58.97
C LYS A 53 21.10 22.10 58.83
N ASN A 54 19.92 22.50 58.32
CA ASN A 54 18.86 23.28 58.99
C ASN A 54 18.84 24.84 59.09
N ARG A 55 17.63 25.34 58.77
CA ARG A 55 16.83 26.42 59.42
C ARG A 55 17.17 27.92 59.23
N GLY A 56 16.27 28.57 58.47
CA GLY A 56 15.69 29.89 58.78
C GLY A 56 16.47 31.13 58.30
N LEU A 57 15.91 32.35 58.37
CA LEU A 57 14.52 32.78 58.65
C LEU A 57 14.39 34.29 58.26
N VAL A 58 13.14 34.81 58.15
CA VAL A 58 12.77 36.26 58.12
C VAL A 58 13.00 37.07 56.82
N ARG A 59 11.86 37.51 56.21
CA ARG A 59 11.44 38.86 55.72
C ARG A 59 12.49 39.84 55.11
N HIS A 60 12.16 40.73 54.17
CA HIS A 60 11.04 41.70 54.18
C HIS A 60 10.66 42.22 52.76
N LEU A 61 9.37 42.60 52.57
CA LEU A 61 8.75 43.78 51.88
C LEU A 61 9.37 44.33 50.57
N HIS A 62 8.68 45.00 49.63
CA HIS A 62 7.30 45.44 49.33
C HIS A 62 7.30 45.78 47.80
N GLY A 63 6.22 45.89 47.02
CA GLY A 63 4.76 45.85 47.22
C GLY A 63 4.06 46.68 46.10
N ILE A 64 2.71 46.61 45.97
CA ILE A 64 1.85 47.56 45.20
C ILE A 64 1.96 47.42 43.64
N SER A 65 0.92 47.39 42.78
CA SER A 65 -0.56 47.50 42.87
C SER A 65 -1.22 46.71 41.70
N GLN A 66 -2.38 46.02 41.86
CA GLN A 66 -3.75 46.43 41.44
C GLN A 66 -3.97 46.66 39.92
N ARG A 67 -5.11 46.36 39.25
CA ARG A 67 -6.52 45.92 39.55
C ARG A 67 -7.10 45.41 38.19
N THR A 68 -8.18 44.62 37.97
CA THR A 68 -9.50 44.26 38.58
C THR A 68 -9.88 42.83 38.11
N LYS A 69 -10.66 41.93 38.77
CA LYS A 69 -11.93 41.94 39.55
C LYS A 69 -13.26 41.90 38.75
N ARG A 70 -13.85 40.69 38.57
CA ARG A 70 -15.27 40.26 38.82
C ARG A 70 -15.53 38.84 38.25
N SER A 71 -16.46 37.99 38.71
CA SER A 71 -16.94 37.67 40.07
C SER A 71 -17.98 36.51 40.11
N SER A 72 -17.75 35.47 40.93
CA SER A 72 -18.76 34.63 41.65
C SER A 72 -19.76 33.75 40.83
N ARG A 73 -20.37 32.67 41.34
CA ARG A 73 -20.35 32.04 42.69
C ARG A 73 -20.75 30.54 42.70
N SER A 74 -20.07 29.75 43.54
CA SER A 74 -20.55 28.59 44.35
C SER A 74 -21.40 27.44 43.77
N GLY A 75 -20.91 26.20 43.98
CA GLY A 75 -21.68 24.95 43.87
C GLY A 75 -20.91 23.72 44.39
N SER A 76 -20.83 23.54 45.71
CA SER A 76 -20.34 22.30 46.38
C SER A 76 -21.51 21.33 46.63
N VAL A 77 -21.37 20.04 46.96
CA VAL A 77 -20.23 19.17 47.36
C VAL A 77 -20.35 17.83 46.56
N THR A 78 -19.62 16.71 46.72
CA THR A 78 -18.76 16.15 47.79
C THR A 78 -17.65 15.27 47.15
N GLY A 79 -16.76 14.67 47.95
CA GLY A 79 -15.80 13.65 47.50
C GLY A 79 -15.58 12.54 48.54
N SER A 80 -15.02 11.39 48.11
CA SER A 80 -14.55 10.30 48.97
C SER A 80 -13.23 9.74 48.44
N GLN A 81 -12.51 8.98 49.27
CA GLN A 81 -11.05 8.80 49.17
C GLN A 81 -10.62 7.48 48.51
N TYR A 82 -9.42 7.49 47.91
CA TYR A 82 -8.72 6.28 47.46
C TYR A 82 -8.16 5.49 48.64
N ALA A 83 -8.28 4.16 48.58
CA ALA A 83 -7.62 3.24 49.52
C ALA A 83 -6.94 2.09 48.75
N THR A 84 -5.68 1.81 49.07
CA THR A 84 -4.88 0.74 48.45
C THR A 84 -5.01 -0.59 49.21
N PRO A 85 -5.24 -1.73 48.54
CA PRO A 85 -5.13 -3.05 49.16
C PRO A 85 -3.67 -3.56 49.22
N PRO A 86 -3.31 -4.42 50.19
CA PRO A 86 -1.95 -4.93 50.38
C PRO A 86 -1.63 -6.19 49.54
N GLN A 87 -0.34 -6.55 49.48
CA GLN A 87 0.17 -7.78 48.84
C GLN A 87 0.18 -8.98 49.82
N ALA A 88 -0.09 -10.19 49.32
CA ALA A 88 0.25 -11.44 50.03
C ALA A 88 0.43 -12.66 49.10
N ALA A 89 1.62 -13.28 49.19
CA ALA A 89 1.96 -14.70 48.94
C ALA A 89 1.64 -15.40 47.58
N ARG A 90 2.39 -16.49 47.34
CA ARG A 90 2.29 -17.35 46.14
C ARG A 90 1.58 -18.67 46.47
N GLY A 91 0.89 -19.24 45.48
CA GLY A 91 0.50 -20.66 45.43
C GLY A 91 0.17 -21.05 43.98
N PRO A 92 0.69 -22.18 43.45
CA PRO A 92 0.46 -22.54 42.06
C PRO A 92 -0.91 -23.19 41.88
N ASN A 93 -1.70 -22.73 40.91
CA ASN A 93 -2.86 -23.46 40.42
C ASN A 93 -3.01 -23.27 38.90
N ARG A 94 -3.20 -24.39 38.19
CA ARG A 94 -3.50 -24.41 36.77
C ARG A 94 -4.86 -23.77 36.54
N LEU A 95 -4.98 -22.92 35.52
CA LEU A 95 -6.27 -22.44 35.02
C LEU A 95 -6.43 -22.92 33.58
N ASN A 96 -7.28 -23.92 33.39
CA ASN A 96 -7.90 -24.16 32.10
C ASN A 96 -8.92 -23.04 31.89
N GLU A 97 -8.57 -22.02 31.10
CA GLU A 97 -9.57 -21.10 30.57
C GLU A 97 -10.34 -21.83 29.46
N SER A 98 -11.50 -22.39 29.81
CA SER A 98 -12.41 -22.97 28.83
C SER A 98 -12.95 -21.87 27.92
N MET A 99 -12.45 -21.82 26.69
CA MET A 99 -13.00 -20.95 25.66
C MET A 99 -14.50 -21.24 25.47
N ASN A 100 -15.25 -20.18 25.17
CA ASN A 100 -16.66 -20.33 24.82
C ASN A 100 -16.70 -20.86 23.38
N LEU A 101 -17.03 -22.15 23.22
CA LEU A 101 -17.36 -22.73 21.92
C LEU A 101 -18.44 -21.87 21.25
N LEU A 102 -18.17 -21.43 20.02
CA LEU A 102 -19.15 -20.82 19.16
C LEU A 102 -19.78 -21.92 18.30
N SER A 103 -20.43 -21.56 17.20
CA SER A 103 -21.01 -22.55 16.28
C SER A 103 -20.87 -22.05 14.85
N PRO A 104 -19.73 -22.37 14.20
CA PRO A 104 -19.55 -22.17 12.77
C PRO A 104 -20.61 -22.94 11.99
N MET A 105 -20.93 -22.48 10.78
CA MET A 105 -21.82 -23.19 9.88
C MET A 105 -21.04 -24.30 9.15
N ARG A 106 -21.39 -25.58 9.37
CA ARG A 106 -21.13 -26.72 8.48
C ARG A 106 -21.79 -27.99 9.03
N TYR A 107 -22.15 -28.90 8.13
CA TYR A 107 -22.76 -30.20 8.44
C TYR A 107 -22.01 -31.31 7.69
N THR A 108 -21.87 -32.49 8.30
CA THR A 108 -21.29 -33.69 7.69
C THR A 108 -22.39 -34.58 7.08
N PRO A 109 -22.11 -35.35 6.01
CA PRO A 109 -23.12 -36.14 5.31
C PRO A 109 -23.56 -37.38 6.12
N GLY A 110 -24.87 -37.57 6.25
CA GLY A 110 -25.45 -38.71 6.97
C GLY A 110 -25.43 -40.01 6.16
N HIS A 111 -24.96 -41.10 6.76
CA HIS A 111 -25.13 -42.45 6.21
C HIS A 111 -26.60 -42.89 6.21
N ALA A 112 -26.98 -43.71 5.22
CA ALA A 112 -28.33 -44.24 5.10
C ALA A 112 -28.73 -45.14 6.29
N PRO A 113 -29.96 -45.01 6.83
CA PRO A 113 -30.40 -45.79 7.98
C PRO A 113 -30.75 -47.23 7.59
N GLN A 114 -29.94 -48.21 8.00
CA GLN A 114 -30.35 -49.61 8.02
C GLN A 114 -31.35 -49.86 9.16
N THR A 115 -32.36 -50.67 8.91
CA THR A 115 -33.46 -50.96 9.84
C THR A 115 -33.04 -51.93 10.97
N PRO A 116 -33.20 -51.58 12.26
CA PRO A 116 -33.15 -52.53 13.36
C PRO A 116 -34.56 -53.01 13.75
N ASN A 117 -34.72 -54.32 13.98
CA ASN A 117 -35.99 -54.92 14.42
C ASN A 117 -36.17 -54.86 15.94
N SER A 118 -37.45 -54.76 16.35
CA SER A 118 -38.06 -55.33 17.56
C SER A 118 -37.55 -54.99 18.98
N ILE A 119 -38.48 -54.43 19.80
CA ILE A 119 -38.74 -54.78 21.22
C ILE A 119 -37.63 -54.35 22.24
N THR A 120 -37.87 -53.49 23.25
CA THR A 120 -38.95 -53.53 24.26
C THR A 120 -39.25 -52.14 24.88
N THR A 121 -40.49 -51.93 25.36
CA THR A 121 -40.93 -50.85 26.29
C THR A 121 -40.45 -51.10 27.75
N PRO A 122 -40.58 -50.19 28.76
CA PRO A 122 -41.62 -49.13 28.91
C PRO A 122 -41.24 -47.77 29.57
N GLY A 123 -42.16 -46.77 29.45
CA GLY A 123 -42.54 -45.97 30.63
C GLY A 123 -42.75 -44.44 30.51
N ARG A 124 -44.00 -44.01 30.21
CA ARG A 124 -44.59 -42.67 30.49
C ARG A 124 -43.96 -41.45 29.76
N ARG A 125 -44.66 -40.33 29.51
CA ARG A 125 -46.09 -39.95 29.66
C ARG A 125 -46.39 -38.84 28.64
N LEU A 126 -47.49 -38.94 27.89
CA LEU A 126 -48.08 -37.81 27.17
C LEU A 126 -49.47 -37.53 27.76
N ALA A 127 -49.86 -36.26 27.82
CA ALA A 127 -51.14 -35.83 28.37
C ALA A 127 -52.20 -35.70 27.27
N ARG A 128 -53.41 -36.20 27.53
CA ARG A 128 -54.62 -35.79 26.80
C ARG A 128 -55.30 -34.63 27.52
N HIS A 129 -55.99 -33.81 26.76
CA HIS A 129 -57.19 -33.11 27.23
C HIS A 129 -58.38 -33.80 26.58
N ASP A 130 -59.41 -34.10 27.37
CA ASP A 130 -60.67 -34.67 26.90
C ASP A 130 -61.73 -33.56 26.77
N VAL A 131 -62.60 -33.67 25.77
CA VAL A 131 -63.83 -32.85 25.61
C VAL A 131 -64.95 -33.82 25.24
N GLY A 132 -66.12 -33.67 25.86
CA GLY A 132 -67.18 -34.69 25.82
C GLY A 132 -68.42 -34.31 25.00
N ASP A 133 -68.83 -35.27 24.16
CA ASP A 133 -70.20 -35.77 23.96
C ASP A 133 -71.31 -34.89 23.30
N GLY A 134 -72.21 -35.54 22.55
CA GLY A 134 -73.56 -35.02 22.23
C GLY A 134 -73.99 -34.82 20.75
N MET A 135 -74.87 -35.72 20.25
CA MET A 135 -76.03 -35.44 19.37
C MET A 135 -75.93 -35.31 17.81
N GLU A 136 -75.92 -36.47 17.12
CA GLU A 136 -76.88 -36.93 16.07
C GLU A 136 -77.06 -36.35 14.61
N VAL A 137 -77.23 -37.31 13.66
CA VAL A 137 -77.83 -37.30 12.27
C VAL A 137 -77.12 -36.52 11.10
N PRO A 138 -77.35 -36.83 9.78
CA PRO A 138 -76.47 -37.77 9.08
C PRO A 138 -75.89 -37.34 7.70
N GLY A 139 -74.74 -37.95 7.36
CA GLY A 139 -74.49 -38.68 6.10
C GLY A 139 -74.53 -37.97 4.73
N HIS A 140 -73.35 -37.84 4.09
CA HIS A 140 -73.23 -37.92 2.63
C HIS A 140 -71.83 -38.37 2.17
N GLY A 141 -71.77 -39.05 1.02
CA GLY A 141 -70.65 -39.02 0.06
C GLY A 141 -69.26 -39.51 0.51
N ARG A 142 -68.89 -40.75 0.14
CA ARG A 142 -67.47 -41.10 -0.05
C ARG A 142 -66.94 -40.34 -1.26
N ASN A 143 -65.99 -39.43 -1.05
CA ASN A 143 -65.02 -38.98 -2.06
C ASN A 143 -63.69 -38.75 -1.34
N ALA A 144 -62.69 -39.58 -1.63
CA ALA A 144 -61.32 -39.33 -1.20
C ALA A 144 -60.66 -38.38 -2.20
N PRO A 145 -59.95 -37.33 -1.76
CA PRO A 145 -59.00 -36.63 -2.63
C PRO A 145 -57.91 -37.63 -3.08
N PRO A 146 -57.36 -37.49 -4.30
CA PRO A 146 -56.22 -38.29 -4.71
C PRO A 146 -55.00 -37.92 -3.86
N ALA A 147 -54.26 -38.93 -3.37
CA ALA A 147 -53.01 -38.70 -2.67
C ALA A 147 -51.91 -38.31 -3.69
N ASN A 148 -51.60 -37.02 -3.77
CA ASN A 148 -50.50 -36.50 -4.60
C ASN A 148 -49.83 -35.24 -4.00
N ASP A 149 -50.09 -34.94 -2.72
CA ASP A 149 -49.36 -33.90 -1.98
C ASP A 149 -48.05 -34.51 -1.43
N GLU A 150 -46.93 -34.27 -2.12
CA GLU A 150 -45.62 -34.40 -1.49
C GLU A 150 -45.53 -33.38 -0.35
N GLN A 151 -45.24 -33.84 0.87
CA GLN A 151 -45.28 -32.97 2.05
C GLN A 151 -44.18 -31.90 1.97
N GLU A 152 -44.59 -30.65 1.73
CA GLU A 152 -43.67 -29.52 1.60
C GLU A 152 -42.86 -29.30 2.90
N LEU A 153 -41.57 -29.64 2.84
CA LEU A 153 -40.67 -29.63 3.99
C LEU A 153 -40.11 -28.22 4.24
N TYR A 154 -40.84 -27.46 5.06
CA TYR A 154 -40.44 -26.15 5.57
C TYR A 154 -39.60 -26.24 6.84
N ILE A 155 -38.55 -25.41 6.93
CA ILE A 155 -37.71 -25.30 8.15
C ILE A 155 -38.42 -24.43 9.19
N TRP A 156 -38.58 -24.97 10.41
CA TRP A 156 -39.28 -24.30 11.51
C TRP A 156 -38.72 -22.91 11.81
N GLY A 157 -39.58 -21.88 11.77
CA GLY A 157 -39.20 -20.48 11.97
C GLY A 157 -38.81 -19.72 10.70
N THR A 158 -38.86 -20.39 9.53
CA THR A 158 -38.60 -19.79 8.21
C THR A 158 -39.76 -20.09 7.26
N SER A 159 -39.79 -19.43 6.10
CA SER A 159 -40.66 -19.76 4.96
C SER A 159 -39.91 -20.49 3.82
N VAL A 160 -38.82 -21.19 4.16
CA VAL A 160 -37.91 -21.82 3.19
C VAL A 160 -38.27 -23.30 3.01
N ASN A 161 -38.59 -23.71 1.78
CA ASN A 161 -38.78 -25.11 1.38
C ASN A 161 -37.44 -25.65 0.85
N ILE A 162 -36.91 -26.68 1.51
CA ILE A 162 -35.57 -27.24 1.24
C ILE A 162 -35.42 -27.71 -0.21
N ASN A 163 -36.41 -28.46 -0.70
CA ASN A 163 -36.35 -29.09 -2.02
C ASN A 163 -36.44 -28.04 -3.12
N GLN A 164 -37.30 -27.03 -2.95
CA GLN A 164 -37.48 -25.96 -3.93
C GLN A 164 -36.21 -25.11 -4.08
N CYS A 165 -35.59 -24.66 -2.98
CA CYS A 165 -34.39 -23.83 -3.05
C CYS A 165 -33.19 -24.58 -3.68
N ARG A 166 -33.08 -25.89 -3.46
CA ARG A 166 -32.08 -26.76 -4.12
C ARG A 166 -32.31 -26.87 -5.64
N VAL A 167 -33.56 -27.08 -6.07
CA VAL A 167 -33.91 -27.17 -7.51
C VAL A 167 -33.76 -25.82 -8.21
N ASP A 168 -34.25 -24.73 -7.62
CA ASP A 168 -34.11 -23.37 -8.16
C ASP A 168 -32.64 -22.98 -8.35
N PHE A 169 -31.77 -23.30 -7.38
CA PHE A 169 -30.34 -22.99 -7.46
C PHE A 169 -29.60 -23.91 -8.44
N ARG A 170 -29.95 -25.20 -8.52
CA ARG A 170 -29.43 -26.11 -9.55
C ARG A 170 -29.75 -25.57 -10.95
N HIS A 171 -31.00 -25.22 -11.21
CA HIS A 171 -31.43 -24.68 -12.50
C HIS A 171 -30.76 -23.35 -12.83
N PHE A 172 -30.49 -22.49 -11.83
CA PHE A 172 -29.67 -21.29 -12.00
C PHE A 172 -28.25 -21.62 -12.48
N LEU A 173 -27.52 -22.51 -11.79
CA LEU A 173 -26.16 -22.91 -12.19
C LEU A 173 -26.10 -23.58 -13.57
N GLU A 174 -27.15 -24.32 -13.95
CA GLU A 174 -27.26 -24.96 -15.27
C GLU A 174 -27.71 -24.02 -16.39
N THR A 175 -28.27 -22.84 -16.10
CA THR A 175 -28.94 -21.97 -17.10
C THR A 175 -28.37 -20.56 -17.19
N PHE A 176 -27.54 -20.13 -16.24
CA PHE A 176 -27.01 -18.76 -16.23
C PHE A 176 -25.96 -18.51 -17.34
N GLU A 177 -26.32 -17.63 -18.27
CA GLU A 177 -25.45 -17.08 -19.32
C GLU A 177 -24.95 -15.70 -18.88
N LYS A 178 -23.67 -15.35 -19.14
CA LYS A 178 -23.10 -14.04 -18.76
C LYS A 178 -23.57 -12.94 -19.72
N GLY A 179 -24.05 -11.81 -19.21
CA GLY A 179 -24.40 -10.65 -20.04
C GLY A 179 -23.18 -9.78 -20.37
N PRO A 180 -23.14 -9.11 -21.54
CA PRO A 180 -21.99 -8.27 -21.93
C PRO A 180 -21.82 -7.00 -21.06
N GLU A 181 -22.81 -6.63 -20.24
CA GLU A 181 -22.66 -5.56 -19.25
C GLU A 181 -21.84 -6.01 -18.03
N ASP A 182 -21.75 -7.32 -17.76
CA ASP A 182 -20.98 -7.89 -16.64
C ASP A 182 -19.47 -7.95 -16.91
N ASP A 183 -19.01 -7.48 -18.08
CA ASP A 183 -17.59 -7.25 -18.39
C ASP A 183 -17.10 -5.88 -17.86
N LEU A 184 -18.01 -5.01 -17.41
CA LEU A 184 -17.67 -3.67 -16.88
C LEU A 184 -17.44 -3.66 -15.37
N ASP A 185 -18.12 -4.52 -14.61
CA ASP A 185 -18.00 -4.62 -13.14
C ASP A 185 -16.90 -5.60 -12.69
N ASP A 186 -16.59 -6.64 -13.48
CA ASP A 186 -15.52 -7.62 -13.22
C ASP A 186 -14.36 -7.45 -14.22
N PRO A 187 -13.23 -6.79 -13.85
CA PRO A 187 -12.13 -6.46 -14.76
C PRO A 187 -11.23 -7.65 -15.16
N ASP A 188 -11.55 -8.86 -14.71
CA ASP A 188 -10.70 -10.06 -14.82
C ASP A 188 -11.06 -10.94 -16.04
N ILE A 189 -12.15 -10.66 -16.76
CA ILE A 189 -12.59 -11.50 -17.90
C ILE A 189 -12.07 -10.93 -19.23
N VAL A 190 -11.22 -11.72 -19.88
CA VAL A 190 -10.61 -11.41 -21.17
C VAL A 190 -11.63 -11.61 -22.30
N GLN A 191 -11.83 -10.57 -23.12
CA GLN A 191 -12.40 -10.75 -24.46
C GLN A 191 -11.36 -11.43 -25.36
N THR A 192 -11.35 -12.76 -25.37
CA THR A 192 -10.47 -13.59 -26.20
C THR A 192 -10.71 -13.28 -27.67
N GLN A 193 -9.64 -13.06 -28.44
CA GLN A 193 -9.74 -12.48 -29.79
C GLN A 193 -10.10 -13.49 -30.90
N ASP A 194 -10.61 -14.66 -30.53
CA ASP A 194 -11.12 -15.69 -31.43
C ASP A 194 -12.65 -15.79 -31.34
N PRO A 195 -13.41 -15.05 -32.18
CA PRO A 195 -14.87 -15.00 -32.15
C PRO A 195 -15.57 -16.33 -32.56
N ASN A 196 -14.80 -17.41 -32.75
CA ASN A 196 -15.31 -18.77 -33.00
C ASN A 196 -15.12 -19.74 -31.82
N GLU A 197 -14.23 -19.48 -30.86
CA GLU A 197 -14.08 -20.35 -29.67
C GLU A 197 -14.95 -19.90 -28.48
N ALA A 198 -15.23 -18.60 -28.35
CA ALA A 198 -16.11 -18.03 -27.32
C ALA A 198 -17.61 -18.44 -27.41
N ILE A 199 -17.94 -19.46 -28.20
CA ILE A 199 -19.29 -19.99 -28.42
C ILE A 199 -19.47 -21.38 -27.73
N ALA A 200 -18.39 -21.97 -27.20
CA ALA A 200 -18.41 -23.23 -26.45
C ALA A 200 -17.82 -23.04 -25.03
N THR A 201 -18.61 -22.75 -23.98
CA THR A 201 -20.08 -22.83 -23.85
C THR A 201 -20.68 -21.60 -23.16
N GLY A 202 -21.92 -21.25 -23.47
CA GLY A 202 -22.61 -20.08 -22.90
C GLY A 202 -22.99 -20.17 -21.41
N LYS A 203 -22.32 -20.99 -20.58
CA LYS A 203 -22.76 -21.36 -19.23
C LYS A 203 -21.68 -21.15 -18.18
N TYR A 204 -21.44 -19.89 -17.84
CA TYR A 204 -20.37 -19.40 -16.97
C TYR A 204 -20.07 -20.28 -15.73
N TYR A 205 -21.09 -20.68 -14.96
CA TYR A 205 -20.86 -21.49 -13.76
C TYR A 205 -20.42 -22.94 -14.04
N LEU A 206 -20.72 -23.50 -15.22
CA LEU A 206 -20.21 -24.82 -15.62
C LEU A 206 -18.74 -24.76 -16.05
N ASP A 207 -18.32 -23.63 -16.60
CA ASP A 207 -16.91 -23.41 -16.97
C ASP A 207 -16.08 -23.17 -15.70
N VAL A 208 -16.59 -22.40 -14.72
CA VAL A 208 -16.00 -22.29 -13.36
C VAL A 208 -15.99 -23.63 -12.62
N MET A 209 -17.00 -24.49 -12.79
CA MET A 209 -16.94 -25.87 -12.26
C MET A 209 -15.89 -26.74 -12.96
N THR A 210 -15.60 -26.49 -14.24
CA THR A 210 -14.53 -27.16 -14.99
C THR A 210 -13.15 -26.69 -14.49
N GLU A 211 -13.00 -25.39 -14.23
CA GLU A 211 -11.81 -24.80 -13.59
C GLU A 211 -11.58 -25.39 -12.18
N ILE A 212 -12.61 -25.43 -11.33
CA ILE A 212 -12.60 -26.09 -10.01
C ILE A 212 -12.18 -27.57 -10.13
N ALA A 213 -12.68 -28.28 -11.15
CA ALA A 213 -12.29 -29.66 -11.40
C ALA A 213 -10.81 -29.82 -11.78
N ILE A 214 -10.20 -28.83 -12.43
CA ILE A 214 -8.79 -28.83 -12.87
C ILE A 214 -7.84 -28.38 -11.76
N LEU A 215 -8.22 -27.35 -10.99
CA LEU A 215 -7.43 -26.81 -9.87
C LEU A 215 -7.58 -27.63 -8.58
N GLU A 216 -8.55 -28.53 -8.52
CA GLU A 216 -8.94 -29.36 -7.36
C GLU A 216 -9.30 -28.56 -6.08
N GLN A 217 -9.54 -27.25 -6.20
CA GLN A 217 -9.92 -26.37 -5.09
C GLN A 217 -11.45 -26.35 -4.90
N PRO A 218 -12.02 -26.88 -3.80
CA PRO A 218 -13.46 -27.01 -3.61
C PRO A 218 -14.11 -25.70 -3.13
N GLN A 219 -13.95 -24.61 -3.88
CA GLN A 219 -14.39 -23.26 -3.51
C GLN A 219 -15.10 -22.59 -4.70
N LEU A 220 -16.42 -22.35 -4.61
CA LEU A 220 -17.21 -21.71 -5.66
C LEU A 220 -17.59 -20.29 -5.23
N ASN A 221 -16.92 -19.27 -5.78
CA ASN A 221 -17.29 -17.87 -5.54
C ASN A 221 -18.56 -17.52 -6.33
N LEU A 222 -19.61 -17.06 -5.64
CA LEU A 222 -20.93 -16.79 -6.20
C LEU A 222 -21.26 -15.29 -6.14
N ASN A 223 -21.26 -14.59 -7.27
CA ASN A 223 -21.73 -13.21 -7.34
C ASN A 223 -23.26 -13.16 -7.09
N CYS A 224 -23.68 -12.51 -5.99
CA CYS A 224 -25.09 -12.45 -5.60
C CYS A 224 -25.93 -11.59 -6.56
N MET A 225 -25.31 -10.70 -7.34
CA MET A 225 -26.00 -9.91 -8.36
C MET A 225 -26.50 -10.78 -9.52
N HIS A 226 -25.74 -11.81 -9.90
CA HIS A 226 -26.16 -12.79 -10.91
C HIS A 226 -27.41 -13.56 -10.43
N LEU A 227 -27.38 -14.03 -9.18
CA LEU A 227 -28.50 -14.73 -8.53
C LEU A 227 -29.75 -13.83 -8.47
N LYS A 228 -29.58 -12.54 -8.16
CA LYS A 228 -30.67 -11.55 -8.13
C LYS A 228 -31.34 -11.40 -9.50
N ARG A 229 -30.55 -11.22 -10.58
CA ARG A 229 -31.09 -11.06 -11.94
C ARG A 229 -31.91 -12.27 -12.40
N TYR A 230 -31.56 -13.47 -11.95
CA TYR A 230 -32.26 -14.69 -12.28
C TYR A 230 -33.48 -14.98 -11.39
N ASN A 231 -33.34 -14.88 -10.06
CA ASN A 231 -34.39 -15.21 -9.09
C ASN A 231 -34.29 -14.35 -7.81
N ASP A 232 -34.98 -13.20 -7.82
CA ASP A 232 -35.12 -12.31 -6.64
C ASP A 232 -35.59 -13.06 -5.37
N LYS A 233 -36.48 -14.07 -5.48
CA LYS A 233 -36.99 -14.79 -4.30
C LYS A 233 -35.88 -15.54 -3.57
N LEU A 234 -35.04 -16.24 -4.33
CA LEU A 234 -33.91 -17.01 -3.82
C LEU A 234 -32.83 -16.07 -3.26
N TYR A 235 -32.62 -14.92 -3.89
CA TYR A 235 -31.75 -13.85 -3.39
C TYR A 235 -32.24 -13.28 -2.04
N PHE A 236 -33.55 -13.01 -1.89
CA PHE A 236 -34.11 -12.56 -0.60
C PHE A 236 -34.04 -13.65 0.49
N GLN A 237 -34.28 -14.92 0.15
CA GLN A 237 -34.10 -16.05 1.07
C GLN A 237 -32.65 -16.19 1.54
N LEU A 238 -31.67 -16.04 0.65
CA LEU A 238 -30.23 -16.07 0.98
C LEU A 238 -29.84 -14.96 1.96
N ILE A 239 -30.38 -13.74 1.81
CA ILE A 239 -30.10 -12.62 2.73
C ILE A 239 -30.77 -12.82 4.09
N ALA A 240 -32.01 -13.30 4.12
CA ALA A 240 -32.79 -13.47 5.34
C ALA A 240 -32.38 -14.70 6.17
N TYR A 241 -32.00 -15.80 5.50
CA TYR A 241 -31.72 -17.10 6.12
C TYR A 241 -30.43 -17.76 5.58
N PRO A 242 -29.27 -17.05 5.57
CA PRO A 242 -28.03 -17.59 5.01
C PRO A 242 -27.58 -18.90 5.67
N GLN A 243 -27.93 -19.10 6.94
CA GLN A 243 -27.54 -20.27 7.73
C GLN A 243 -28.23 -21.58 7.29
N GLU A 244 -29.37 -21.48 6.62
CA GLU A 244 -30.10 -22.65 6.08
C GLU A 244 -29.94 -22.76 4.56
N VAL A 245 -29.76 -21.64 3.85
CA VAL A 245 -29.68 -21.61 2.37
C VAL A 245 -28.29 -22.00 1.84
N ILE A 246 -27.20 -21.55 2.47
CA ILE A 246 -25.83 -21.83 1.98
C ILE A 246 -25.52 -23.35 1.95
N PRO A 247 -25.88 -24.17 2.98
CA PRO A 247 -25.70 -25.62 2.92
C PRO A 247 -26.46 -26.31 1.77
N MET A 248 -27.60 -25.75 1.34
CA MET A 248 -28.34 -26.29 0.18
C MET A 248 -27.66 -25.95 -1.15
N PHE A 249 -26.95 -24.82 -1.21
CA PHE A 249 -26.11 -24.45 -2.35
C PHE A 249 -24.86 -25.34 -2.43
N ASP A 250 -24.21 -25.63 -1.30
CA ASP A 250 -23.09 -26.58 -1.22
C ASP A 250 -23.51 -27.97 -1.75
N ILE A 251 -24.68 -28.48 -1.31
CA ILE A 251 -25.23 -29.77 -1.78
C ILE A 251 -25.53 -29.73 -3.29
N ALA A 252 -26.24 -28.71 -3.78
CA ALA A 252 -26.60 -28.60 -5.19
C ALA A 252 -25.37 -28.47 -6.11
N ALA A 253 -24.34 -27.72 -5.70
CA ALA A 253 -23.08 -27.60 -6.44
C ALA A 253 -22.32 -28.93 -6.47
N MET A 254 -22.30 -29.66 -5.35
CA MET A 254 -21.69 -31.00 -5.26
C MET A 254 -22.41 -32.03 -6.13
N GLU A 255 -23.74 -31.94 -6.26
CA GLU A 255 -24.53 -32.82 -7.13
C GLU A 255 -24.22 -32.62 -8.62
N ILE A 256 -24.21 -31.36 -9.09
CA ILE A 256 -23.82 -31.03 -10.47
C ILE A 256 -22.37 -31.49 -10.76
N PHE A 257 -21.47 -31.29 -9.80
CA PHE A 257 -20.08 -31.76 -9.92
C PHE A 257 -19.98 -33.28 -10.04
N ASN A 258 -20.69 -34.03 -9.18
CA ASN A 258 -20.70 -35.50 -9.22
C ASN A 258 -21.33 -36.05 -10.50
N GLU A 259 -22.35 -35.40 -11.05
CA GLU A 259 -22.95 -35.78 -12.34
C GLU A 259 -22.01 -35.51 -13.53
N ARG A 260 -21.25 -34.39 -13.49
CA ARG A 260 -20.32 -34.02 -14.57
C ARG A 260 -18.98 -34.76 -14.50
N TYR A 261 -18.49 -35.07 -13.31
CA TYR A 261 -17.18 -35.68 -13.07
C TYR A 261 -17.22 -36.89 -12.10
N PRO A 262 -18.01 -37.94 -12.40
CA PRO A 262 -18.18 -39.09 -11.50
C PRO A 262 -16.90 -39.91 -11.22
N ALA A 263 -15.79 -39.59 -11.90
CA ALA A 263 -14.47 -40.21 -11.70
C ALA A 263 -13.49 -39.35 -10.87
N ARG A 264 -13.81 -38.10 -10.51
CA ARG A 264 -12.95 -37.25 -9.66
C ARG A 264 -13.55 -37.12 -8.26
N VAL A 265 -12.80 -37.58 -7.26
CA VAL A 265 -13.18 -37.47 -5.84
C VAL A 265 -12.43 -36.29 -5.23
N LEU A 266 -13.15 -35.19 -5.00
CA LEU A 266 -12.59 -34.02 -4.30
C LEU A 266 -12.25 -34.36 -2.83
N PRO A 267 -11.19 -33.75 -2.25
CA PRO A 267 -10.80 -34.01 -0.85
C PRO A 267 -11.76 -33.43 0.21
N GLY A 268 -12.76 -32.64 -0.21
CA GLY A 268 -13.80 -32.09 0.63
C GLY A 268 -14.99 -31.56 -0.18
N PRO A 269 -16.13 -31.25 0.47
CA PRO A 269 -17.30 -30.69 -0.21
C PRO A 269 -17.01 -29.31 -0.79
N ILE A 270 -17.61 -29.01 -1.94
CA ILE A 270 -17.57 -27.67 -2.57
C ILE A 270 -18.26 -26.67 -1.66
N GLN A 271 -17.59 -25.53 -1.43
CA GLN A 271 -18.05 -24.47 -0.54
C GLN A 271 -18.47 -23.24 -1.35
N VAL A 272 -19.75 -22.92 -1.34
CA VAL A 272 -20.33 -21.77 -2.05
C VAL A 272 -20.12 -20.50 -1.23
N ARG A 273 -19.41 -19.54 -1.81
CA ARG A 273 -19.06 -18.26 -1.20
C ARG A 273 -19.82 -17.10 -1.87
N PRO A 274 -21.04 -16.76 -1.41
CA PRO A 274 -21.73 -15.56 -1.85
C PRO A 274 -20.91 -14.29 -1.60
N PHE A 275 -20.74 -13.46 -2.63
CA PHE A 275 -20.09 -12.15 -2.59
C PHE A 275 -20.90 -11.10 -3.38
N ASN A 276 -20.54 -9.81 -3.23
CA ASN A 276 -21.17 -8.66 -3.88
C ASN A 276 -22.70 -8.55 -3.65
N LEU A 277 -23.11 -8.10 -2.47
CA LEU A 277 -24.51 -7.76 -2.16
C LEU A 277 -24.84 -6.33 -2.58
N HIS A 278 -26.01 -6.13 -3.18
CA HIS A 278 -26.58 -4.83 -3.61
C HIS A 278 -26.70 -3.78 -2.48
N LYS A 279 -26.66 -4.20 -1.21
CA LYS A 279 -26.59 -3.29 -0.06
C LYS A 279 -25.28 -3.53 0.68
N THR A 280 -24.32 -2.64 0.48
CA THR A 280 -23.16 -2.48 1.36
C THR A 280 -23.56 -1.61 2.56
N SER A 281 -23.36 -2.12 3.76
CA SER A 281 -23.72 -1.45 5.03
C SER A 281 -22.50 -0.79 5.66
N VAL A 282 -22.61 0.50 5.96
CA VAL A 282 -21.61 1.24 6.77
C VAL A 282 -21.67 0.72 8.21
N MET A 283 -20.52 0.58 8.90
CA MET A 283 -20.44 0.02 10.26
C MET A 283 -21.38 0.69 11.27
N ARG A 284 -21.65 1.99 11.12
CA ARG A 284 -22.56 2.78 11.98
C ARG A 284 -24.05 2.52 11.73
N GLN A 285 -24.42 1.92 10.60
CA GLN A 285 -25.81 1.70 10.18
C GLN A 285 -26.31 0.25 10.43
N MET A 286 -25.50 -0.56 11.13
CA MET A 286 -25.86 -1.93 11.53
C MET A 286 -26.99 -1.93 12.57
N ASN A 287 -28.19 -2.35 12.18
CA ASN A 287 -29.35 -2.38 13.07
C ASN A 287 -29.53 -3.75 13.75
N PRO A 288 -30.22 -3.82 14.91
CA PRO A 288 -30.60 -5.09 15.54
C PRO A 288 -31.53 -5.97 14.66
N GLU A 289 -32.18 -5.39 13.66
CA GLU A 289 -33.01 -6.13 12.69
C GLU A 289 -32.18 -7.00 11.75
N ASP A 290 -30.89 -6.72 11.58
CA ASP A 290 -30.00 -7.41 10.65
C ASP A 290 -29.21 -8.56 11.30
N ILE A 291 -29.58 -8.95 12.53
CA ILE A 291 -29.02 -10.13 13.21
C ILE A 291 -29.41 -11.41 12.44
N ASP A 292 -28.45 -12.31 12.32
CA ASP A 292 -28.45 -13.56 11.56
C ASP A 292 -28.66 -13.41 10.03
N ARG A 293 -28.72 -12.18 9.50
CA ARG A 293 -28.74 -11.87 8.06
C ARG A 293 -27.33 -11.85 7.45
N LEU A 294 -27.28 -12.00 6.12
CA LEU A 294 -26.06 -11.81 5.33
C LEU A 294 -25.82 -10.31 5.09
N VAL A 295 -24.66 -9.81 5.48
CA VAL A 295 -24.26 -8.39 5.35
C VAL A 295 -22.93 -8.24 4.61
N SER A 296 -22.75 -7.10 3.95
CA SER A 296 -21.50 -6.74 3.26
C SER A 296 -20.97 -5.43 3.83
N ILE A 297 -19.79 -5.46 4.46
CA ILE A 297 -19.19 -4.30 5.15
C ILE A 297 -17.80 -3.99 4.57
N HIS A 298 -17.57 -2.73 4.25
CA HIS A 298 -16.28 -2.19 3.82
C HIS A 298 -15.44 -1.73 5.02
N GLY A 299 -14.12 -1.93 4.96
CA GLY A 299 -13.19 -1.28 5.89
C GLY A 299 -11.74 -1.78 5.80
N MET A 300 -10.93 -1.38 6.78
CA MET A 300 -9.51 -1.67 6.89
C MET A 300 -9.22 -2.63 8.05
N VAL A 301 -8.36 -3.63 7.85
CA VAL A 301 -7.92 -4.52 8.94
C VAL A 301 -6.89 -3.81 9.82
N ILE A 302 -7.17 -3.67 11.13
CA ILE A 302 -6.22 -3.12 12.10
C ILE A 302 -5.20 -4.18 12.52
N ARG A 303 -5.70 -5.39 12.80
CA ARG A 303 -4.91 -6.53 13.28
C ARG A 303 -5.65 -7.83 12.97
N THR A 304 -4.86 -8.87 12.71
CA THR A 304 -5.26 -10.26 12.82
C THR A 304 -4.80 -10.81 14.17
N SER A 305 -5.43 -11.88 14.67
CA SER A 305 -4.87 -12.70 15.73
C SER A 305 -4.01 -13.82 15.14
N ASN A 306 -3.21 -14.47 15.97
CA ASN A 306 -2.75 -15.83 15.68
C ASN A 306 -3.96 -16.75 15.48
N VAL A 307 -3.77 -17.84 14.74
CA VAL A 307 -4.78 -18.89 14.54
C VAL A 307 -5.05 -19.60 15.87
N VAL A 308 -6.32 -19.91 16.13
CA VAL A 308 -6.80 -20.64 17.31
C VAL A 308 -7.58 -21.87 16.83
N PRO A 309 -7.22 -23.09 17.26
CA PRO A 309 -7.98 -24.29 16.89
C PRO A 309 -9.28 -24.39 17.70
N GLU A 310 -10.43 -24.38 17.02
CA GLU A 310 -11.74 -24.76 17.58
C GLU A 310 -11.96 -26.27 17.38
N LEU A 311 -12.70 -26.91 18.30
CA LEU A 311 -12.90 -28.36 18.30
C LEU A 311 -14.09 -28.74 17.41
N ARG A 312 -13.93 -29.72 16.50
CA ARG A 312 -15.01 -30.29 15.67
C ARG A 312 -15.45 -31.67 16.14
N ASP A 313 -14.55 -32.65 16.07
CA ASP A 313 -14.85 -34.06 16.39
C ASP A 313 -14.10 -34.46 17.65
N VAL A 314 -14.81 -34.92 18.68
CA VAL A 314 -14.21 -35.37 19.94
C VAL A 314 -13.92 -36.86 19.87
N VAL A 315 -12.70 -37.27 20.23
CA VAL A 315 -12.39 -38.68 20.48
C VAL A 315 -12.42 -38.96 21.98
N PHE A 316 -13.39 -39.75 22.41
CA PHE A 316 -13.46 -40.32 23.75
C PHE A 316 -12.69 -41.66 23.79
N MET A 317 -12.02 -41.94 24.90
CA MET A 317 -11.32 -43.21 25.14
C MET A 317 -11.67 -43.74 26.53
N CYS A 318 -12.06 -45.01 26.62
CA CYS A 318 -12.39 -45.64 27.90
C CYS A 318 -11.12 -45.98 28.70
N ASN A 319 -11.02 -45.51 29.95
CA ASN A 319 -9.88 -45.73 30.84
C ASN A 319 -9.71 -47.20 31.30
N VAL A 320 -10.70 -48.07 31.06
CA VAL A 320 -10.71 -49.47 31.52
C VAL A 320 -10.40 -50.47 30.40
N CYS A 321 -10.74 -50.15 29.15
CA CYS A 321 -10.57 -51.07 28.01
C CYS A 321 -10.06 -50.40 26.72
N GLU A 322 -9.59 -49.16 26.81
CA GLU A 322 -9.03 -48.31 25.73
C GLU A 322 -9.93 -48.11 24.49
N HIS A 323 -11.15 -48.63 24.51
CA HIS A 323 -12.11 -48.52 23.42
C HIS A 323 -12.42 -47.05 23.11
N ARG A 324 -12.27 -46.68 21.84
CA ARG A 324 -12.39 -45.31 21.33
C ARG A 324 -13.76 -45.09 20.70
N VAL A 325 -14.39 -43.96 21.01
CA VAL A 325 -15.68 -43.56 20.45
C VAL A 325 -15.56 -42.12 19.94
N HIS A 326 -15.99 -41.89 18.71
CA HIS A 326 -16.10 -40.55 18.14
C HIS A 326 -17.44 -39.93 18.58
N GLY A 327 -17.41 -38.65 18.96
CA GLY A 327 -18.61 -37.86 19.27
C GLY A 327 -18.54 -36.50 18.60
N GLU A 328 -19.58 -36.17 17.84
CA GLU A 328 -19.73 -34.89 17.14
C GLU A 328 -20.24 -33.79 18.09
N ILE A 329 -19.89 -32.53 17.82
CA ILE A 329 -20.29 -31.39 18.67
C ILE A 329 -21.56 -30.73 18.13
N ILE A 330 -22.70 -31.05 18.72
CA ILE A 330 -23.99 -30.47 18.33
C ILE A 330 -24.19 -29.12 19.05
N ARG A 331 -24.16 -28.02 18.29
CA ARG A 331 -24.44 -26.64 18.77
C ARG A 331 -23.60 -26.25 20.00
N GLY A 332 -22.29 -26.48 19.93
CA GLY A 332 -21.34 -26.16 21.01
C GLY A 332 -21.47 -27.02 22.28
N LYS A 333 -22.25 -28.11 22.25
CA LYS A 333 -22.36 -29.06 23.36
C LYS A 333 -21.70 -30.39 22.99
N ILE A 334 -20.70 -30.76 23.78
CA ILE A 334 -20.09 -32.09 23.77
C ILE A 334 -20.96 -33.01 24.64
N THR A 335 -21.54 -34.06 24.06
CA THR A 335 -22.29 -35.09 24.81
C THR A 335 -21.42 -36.30 25.04
N GLU A 336 -21.01 -36.54 26.29
CA GLU A 336 -20.24 -37.74 26.66
C GLU A 336 -21.13 -39.00 26.71
N PRO A 337 -20.65 -40.15 26.17
CA PRO A 337 -21.33 -41.43 26.37
C PRO A 337 -21.14 -41.90 27.83
N THR A 338 -22.23 -42.12 28.55
CA THR A 338 -22.19 -42.45 29.99
C THR A 338 -21.80 -43.89 30.31
N VAL A 339 -21.91 -44.80 29.35
CA VAL A 339 -21.62 -46.25 29.49
C VAL A 339 -20.70 -46.70 28.35
N CYS A 340 -19.64 -47.43 28.67
CA CYS A 340 -18.73 -47.97 27.65
C CYS A 340 -19.27 -49.24 26.97
N GLN A 341 -19.47 -49.19 25.65
CA GLN A 341 -20.04 -50.28 24.84
C GLN A 341 -19.34 -51.64 25.00
N ASN A 342 -18.02 -51.66 25.26
CA ASN A 342 -17.22 -52.88 25.30
C ASN A 342 -17.01 -53.46 26.73
N CYS A 343 -17.25 -52.68 27.79
CA CYS A 343 -17.00 -53.13 29.17
C CYS A 343 -18.08 -52.75 30.19
N ASN A 344 -19.16 -52.08 29.76
CA ASN A 344 -20.30 -51.63 30.56
C ASN A 344 -19.96 -50.79 31.82
N SER A 345 -18.72 -50.30 31.94
CA SER A 345 -18.35 -49.36 33.00
C SER A 345 -18.99 -47.99 32.76
N THR A 346 -19.51 -47.40 33.84
CA THR A 346 -20.15 -46.07 33.85
C THR A 346 -19.11 -44.97 34.06
N HIS A 347 -19.26 -43.84 33.36
CA HIS A 347 -18.41 -42.64 33.49
C HIS A 347 -16.90 -42.91 33.36
N SER A 348 -16.51 -43.86 32.50
CA SER A 348 -15.13 -44.31 32.32
C SER A 348 -14.39 -43.67 31.14
N TYR A 349 -15.05 -42.81 30.36
CA TYR A 349 -14.46 -42.14 29.19
C TYR A 349 -13.68 -40.87 29.57
N GLY A 350 -12.46 -40.75 29.06
CA GLY A 350 -11.69 -39.50 29.00
C GLY A 350 -11.67 -38.92 27.58
N VAL A 351 -11.55 -37.59 27.46
CA VAL A 351 -11.41 -36.90 26.16
C VAL A 351 -9.95 -36.86 25.71
N MET A 352 -9.66 -37.46 24.56
CA MET A 352 -8.34 -37.49 23.94
C MET A 352 -8.18 -36.33 22.95
N HIS A 353 -7.85 -35.14 23.47
CA HIS A 353 -7.63 -33.92 22.69
C HIS A 353 -6.66 -34.13 21.51
N ASN A 354 -5.53 -34.83 21.71
CA ASN A 354 -4.54 -35.10 20.65
C ASN A 354 -5.04 -35.98 19.48
N LEU A 355 -6.18 -36.67 19.63
CA LEU A 355 -6.80 -37.48 18.57
C LEU A 355 -8.09 -36.85 18.03
N SER A 356 -8.52 -35.74 18.62
CA SER A 356 -9.73 -35.03 18.23
C SER A 356 -9.46 -34.14 17.01
N ARG A 357 -10.46 -33.89 16.16
CA ARG A 357 -10.31 -33.00 15.00
C ARG A 357 -10.57 -31.55 15.40
N PHE A 358 -9.74 -30.66 14.89
CA PHE A 358 -9.86 -29.22 15.07
C PHE A 358 -10.13 -28.54 13.72
N SER A 359 -10.73 -27.35 13.78
CA SER A 359 -10.90 -26.41 12.67
C SER A 359 -10.28 -25.08 13.05
N ASP A 360 -9.53 -24.48 12.13
CA ASP A 360 -8.83 -23.23 12.39
C ASP A 360 -9.78 -22.03 12.41
N VAL A 361 -9.63 -21.19 13.43
CA VAL A 361 -10.40 -19.96 13.63
C VAL A 361 -9.47 -18.80 13.92
N GLN A 362 -9.65 -17.67 13.22
CA GLN A 362 -8.86 -16.46 13.41
C GLN A 362 -9.78 -15.28 13.74
N LEU A 363 -9.34 -14.42 14.67
CA LEU A 363 -10.05 -13.21 15.07
C LEU A 363 -9.42 -11.99 14.40
N VAL A 364 -10.13 -11.43 13.43
CA VAL A 364 -9.74 -10.21 12.72
C VAL A 364 -10.45 -9.01 13.35
N LYS A 365 -9.74 -7.89 13.54
CA LYS A 365 -10.33 -6.62 13.99
C LYS A 365 -10.34 -5.62 12.85
N LEU A 366 -11.53 -5.24 12.42
CA LEU A 366 -11.78 -4.41 11.25
C LEU A 366 -12.22 -3.01 11.68
N GLN A 367 -11.81 -2.00 10.92
CA GLN A 367 -12.09 -0.59 11.13
C GLN A 367 -12.88 0.00 9.96
N GLU A 368 -13.80 0.91 10.26
CA GLU A 368 -14.45 1.75 9.25
C GLU A 368 -13.41 2.52 8.40
N SER A 369 -13.65 2.65 7.09
CA SER A 369 -12.77 3.42 6.21
C SER A 369 -12.82 4.92 6.54
N GLN A 370 -11.75 5.65 6.19
CA GLN A 370 -11.71 7.10 6.32
C GLN A 370 -12.66 7.80 5.34
N GLU A 371 -12.96 7.17 4.21
CA GLU A 371 -13.86 7.68 3.16
C GLU A 371 -15.34 7.66 3.61
N ASP A 372 -15.73 6.68 4.43
CA ASP A 372 -17.12 6.47 4.89
C ASP A 372 -17.44 7.20 6.22
N MET A 373 -16.49 7.98 6.75
CA MET A 373 -16.52 8.48 8.12
C MET A 373 -17.16 9.89 8.25
N PRO A 374 -18.13 10.11 9.15
CA PRO A 374 -18.63 11.45 9.46
C PRO A 374 -17.56 12.28 10.19
N PRO A 375 -17.34 13.55 9.81
CA PRO A 375 -16.23 14.36 10.32
C PRO A 375 -16.33 14.59 11.83
N GLY A 376 -15.19 14.39 12.51
CA GLY A 376 -15.05 14.63 13.96
C GLY A 376 -15.42 13.45 14.87
N GLN A 377 -15.82 12.31 14.34
CA GLN A 377 -16.02 11.07 15.12
C GLN A 377 -14.78 10.15 15.04
N THR A 378 -14.54 9.33 16.05
CA THR A 378 -13.52 8.27 15.98
C THR A 378 -14.03 7.08 15.16
N PRO A 379 -13.17 6.40 14.37
CA PRO A 379 -13.56 5.19 13.64
C PRO A 379 -14.12 4.12 14.59
N HIS A 380 -15.20 3.47 14.17
CA HIS A 380 -15.70 2.29 14.87
C HIS A 380 -14.95 1.03 14.43
N THR A 381 -14.95 0.01 15.31
CA THR A 381 -14.24 -1.24 15.05
C THR A 381 -15.11 -2.44 15.33
N ILE A 382 -15.24 -3.35 14.37
CA ILE A 382 -15.99 -4.60 14.47
C ILE A 382 -15.02 -5.77 14.63
N LEU A 383 -15.48 -6.85 15.27
CA LEU A 383 -14.76 -8.11 15.41
C LEU A 383 -15.33 -9.14 14.43
N VAL A 384 -14.43 -9.80 13.71
CA VAL A 384 -14.72 -10.62 12.54
C VAL A 384 -14.07 -11.98 12.76
N TYR A 385 -14.85 -13.06 12.70
CA TYR A 385 -14.37 -14.43 12.85
C TYR A 385 -14.21 -15.09 11.48
N VAL A 386 -13.05 -15.68 11.28
CA VAL A 386 -12.60 -16.29 10.02
C VAL A 386 -12.36 -17.76 10.27
N HIS A 387 -12.82 -18.63 9.37
CA HIS A 387 -12.85 -20.08 9.57
C HIS A 387 -12.19 -20.84 8.41
N ASP A 388 -11.60 -22.00 8.72
CA ASP A 388 -11.00 -22.93 7.75
C ASP A 388 -10.15 -22.21 6.67
N SER A 389 -10.55 -22.33 5.39
CA SER A 389 -9.85 -21.89 4.18
C SER A 389 -9.85 -20.37 3.92
N LEU A 390 -10.27 -19.55 4.88
CA LEU A 390 -10.12 -18.08 4.83
C LEU A 390 -9.08 -17.55 5.84
N VAL A 391 -8.55 -18.40 6.73
CA VAL A 391 -7.57 -18.00 7.73
C VAL A 391 -6.28 -17.49 7.08
N ASP A 392 -5.73 -16.41 7.65
CA ASP A 392 -4.52 -15.67 7.23
C ASP A 392 -4.52 -15.06 5.80
N THR A 393 -5.64 -15.16 5.07
CA THR A 393 -5.82 -14.58 3.72
C THR A 393 -5.85 -13.04 3.69
N VAL A 394 -5.86 -12.36 4.83
CA VAL A 394 -5.87 -10.89 4.92
C VAL A 394 -4.88 -10.42 5.97
N GLN A 395 -4.03 -9.46 5.60
CA GLN A 395 -2.99 -8.92 6.47
C GLN A 395 -3.36 -7.55 7.07
N ALA A 396 -2.63 -7.12 8.11
CA ALA A 396 -2.89 -5.86 8.78
C ALA A 396 -2.58 -4.65 7.87
N GLY A 397 -3.55 -3.75 7.70
CA GLY A 397 -3.51 -2.60 6.79
C GLY A 397 -4.35 -2.76 5.52
N ASP A 398 -4.77 -3.99 5.17
CA ASP A 398 -5.55 -4.26 3.96
C ASP A 398 -6.94 -3.60 3.98
N ARG A 399 -7.37 -3.11 2.82
CA ARG A 399 -8.74 -2.63 2.57
C ARG A 399 -9.58 -3.75 1.97
N ILE A 400 -10.58 -4.23 2.71
CA ILE A 400 -11.42 -5.35 2.31
C ILE A 400 -12.91 -5.01 2.37
N ILE A 401 -13.69 -5.73 1.57
CA ILE A 401 -15.13 -5.88 1.73
C ILE A 401 -15.36 -7.29 2.30
N VAL A 402 -16.01 -7.35 3.45
CA VAL A 402 -16.35 -8.61 4.14
C VAL A 402 -17.81 -8.93 3.87
N THR A 403 -18.07 -10.09 3.26
CA THR A 403 -19.41 -10.67 3.22
C THR A 403 -19.51 -11.77 4.28
N GLY A 404 -20.47 -11.65 5.20
CA GLY A 404 -20.60 -12.56 6.34
C GLY A 404 -21.93 -12.42 7.07
N VAL A 405 -22.17 -13.32 8.02
CA VAL A 405 -23.40 -13.34 8.81
C VAL A 405 -23.21 -12.52 10.09
N TYR A 406 -24.10 -11.55 10.33
CA TYR A 406 -24.04 -10.72 11.53
C TYR A 406 -24.62 -11.46 12.74
N ARG A 407 -23.85 -11.60 13.82
CA ARG A 407 -24.21 -12.43 14.97
C ARG A 407 -24.09 -11.68 16.30
N ALA A 408 -24.88 -12.10 17.28
CA ALA A 408 -24.97 -11.50 18.61
C ALA A 408 -24.71 -12.56 19.69
N VAL A 409 -23.53 -12.51 20.30
CA VAL A 409 -23.06 -13.48 21.31
C VAL A 409 -23.17 -12.89 22.72
N SER A 410 -23.82 -13.60 23.63
CA SER A 410 -24.02 -13.14 25.00
C SER A 410 -22.74 -13.24 25.85
N ILE A 411 -22.33 -12.18 26.54
CA ILE A 411 -21.17 -12.22 27.46
C ILE A 411 -21.61 -12.74 28.85
N ARG A 412 -20.86 -13.69 29.41
CA ARG A 412 -20.87 -14.02 30.84
C ARG A 412 -19.88 -13.11 31.60
N PRO A 413 -20.31 -12.25 32.54
CA PRO A 413 -19.41 -11.33 33.23
C PRO A 413 -18.49 -12.02 34.26
N ASN A 414 -18.92 -13.16 34.80
CA ASN A 414 -18.11 -14.03 35.67
C ASN A 414 -18.07 -15.43 35.03
N PRO A 415 -16.90 -15.98 34.63
CA PRO A 415 -16.83 -17.29 33.97
C PRO A 415 -17.25 -18.46 34.88
N ARG A 416 -17.22 -18.27 36.21
CA ARG A 416 -17.67 -19.26 37.21
C ARG A 416 -19.19 -19.30 37.43
N GLN A 417 -19.95 -18.36 36.86
CA GLN A 417 -21.40 -18.26 37.07
C GLN A 417 -22.13 -18.36 35.73
N GLN A 418 -23.30 -19.01 35.73
CA GLN A 418 -24.15 -19.13 34.53
C GLN A 418 -25.00 -17.88 34.27
N VAL A 419 -24.81 -16.80 35.04
CA VAL A 419 -25.49 -15.51 34.81
C VAL A 419 -24.93 -14.85 33.54
N ILE A 420 -25.83 -14.38 32.69
CA ILE A 420 -25.53 -13.79 31.38
C ILE A 420 -25.81 -12.28 31.43
N ARG A 421 -25.02 -11.47 30.73
CA ARG A 421 -25.26 -10.03 30.56
C ARG A 421 -26.30 -9.80 29.45
N ALA A 422 -27.33 -9.00 29.73
CA ALA A 422 -28.39 -8.65 28.77
C ALA A 422 -27.92 -7.84 27.54
N VAL A 423 -26.71 -7.25 27.60
CA VAL A 423 -26.06 -6.62 26.44
C VAL A 423 -25.19 -7.68 25.76
N TYR A 424 -25.60 -8.05 24.55
CA TYR A 424 -24.88 -8.98 23.67
C TYR A 424 -23.69 -8.26 23.01
N LYS A 425 -22.63 -9.01 22.72
CA LYS A 425 -21.49 -8.58 21.93
C LYS A 425 -21.73 -8.99 20.49
N THR A 426 -21.55 -8.09 19.54
CA THR A 426 -21.75 -8.40 18.13
C THR A 426 -20.44 -8.78 17.44
N ASN A 427 -20.56 -9.67 16.47
CA ASN A 427 -19.48 -10.19 15.62
C ASN A 427 -20.02 -10.46 14.20
N ILE A 428 -19.12 -10.64 13.25
CA ILE A 428 -19.45 -11.10 11.90
C ILE A 428 -18.65 -12.37 11.64
N ASP A 429 -19.34 -13.43 11.24
CA ASP A 429 -18.70 -14.69 10.88
C ASP A 429 -18.61 -14.73 9.35
N VAL A 430 -17.39 -14.83 8.81
CA VAL A 430 -17.10 -14.55 7.40
C VAL A 430 -17.47 -15.71 6.49
N VAL A 431 -18.09 -15.36 5.35
CA VAL A 431 -18.37 -16.28 4.24
C VAL A 431 -17.44 -15.99 3.06
N HIS A 432 -17.12 -14.73 2.79
CA HIS A 432 -16.20 -14.32 1.71
C HIS A 432 -15.46 -13.01 2.04
N PHE A 433 -14.21 -12.92 1.59
CA PHE A 433 -13.39 -11.69 1.61
C PHE A 433 -13.07 -11.22 0.19
N GLN A 434 -13.53 -10.03 -0.17
CA GLN A 434 -13.16 -9.36 -1.41
C GLN A 434 -12.13 -8.27 -1.08
N ARG A 435 -10.86 -8.48 -1.46
CA ARG A 435 -9.81 -7.44 -1.30
C ARG A 435 -10.09 -6.31 -2.30
N LYS A 436 -10.48 -5.14 -1.80
CA LYS A 436 -10.86 -3.98 -2.64
C LYS A 436 -9.63 -3.42 -3.36
N ASP A 437 -8.50 -3.44 -2.66
CA ASP A 437 -7.18 -3.21 -3.24
C ASP A 437 -6.55 -4.53 -3.76
N LYS A 438 -7.14 -5.19 -4.79
CA LYS A 438 -6.41 -6.20 -5.60
C LYS A 438 -5.04 -5.66 -6.07
N ARG A 439 -4.95 -4.32 -6.22
CA ARG A 439 -3.78 -3.56 -6.67
C ARG A 439 -2.77 -3.20 -5.56
N ARG A 440 -2.83 -3.79 -4.35
CA ARG A 440 -1.85 -3.54 -3.26
C ARG A 440 -1.53 -4.80 -2.42
N LEU A 441 -0.29 -5.29 -2.51
CA LEU A 441 0.35 -6.35 -1.68
C LEU A 441 -0.22 -7.79 -1.83
N ASN A 442 0.58 -8.87 -1.86
CA ASN A 442 2.06 -8.99 -1.89
C ASN A 442 2.51 -10.37 -2.41
N GLU A 443 3.83 -10.48 -2.67
CA GLU A 443 4.66 -11.70 -2.65
C GLU A 443 4.75 -12.64 -3.88
N VAL A 444 5.68 -12.26 -4.77
CA VAL A 444 6.73 -13.11 -5.41
C VAL A 444 6.30 -14.10 -6.50
N GLN A 445 5.14 -14.76 -6.42
CA GLN A 445 4.74 -15.75 -7.42
C GLN A 445 3.77 -15.19 -8.48
N GLU A 446 2.79 -14.39 -8.08
CA GLU A 446 1.72 -13.88 -8.98
C GLU A 446 2.12 -12.61 -9.78
N GLU A 447 3.40 -12.22 -9.80
CA GLU A 447 3.88 -10.99 -10.47
C GLU A 447 3.71 -10.99 -12.00
N LEU A 448 3.28 -12.11 -12.61
CA LEU A 448 2.99 -12.24 -14.04
C LEU A 448 1.48 -12.21 -14.37
N GLU A 449 0.59 -12.57 -13.43
CA GLU A 449 -0.84 -12.80 -13.70
C GLU A 449 -1.72 -11.62 -13.24
N GLN A 450 -1.32 -10.90 -12.19
CA GLN A 450 -2.07 -9.71 -11.69
C GLN A 450 -1.99 -8.48 -12.62
N LEU A 451 -1.33 -8.59 -13.78
CA LEU A 451 -1.40 -7.63 -14.89
C LEU A 451 -2.07 -8.22 -16.13
N ASN A 452 -3.11 -9.03 -15.95
CA ASN A 452 -4.18 -9.28 -16.93
C ASN A 452 -5.00 -8.00 -17.24
N LEU A 453 -4.30 -6.90 -17.55
CA LEU A 453 -4.85 -5.77 -18.29
C LEU A 453 -5.34 -6.32 -19.63
N SER A 454 -6.61 -6.09 -19.97
CA SER A 454 -7.14 -6.51 -21.26
C SER A 454 -6.26 -5.99 -22.39
N GLU A 455 -6.07 -6.78 -23.45
CA GLU A 455 -5.19 -6.39 -24.57
C GLU A 455 -5.56 -5.03 -25.17
N GLN A 456 -6.84 -4.65 -25.13
CA GLN A 456 -7.33 -3.34 -25.53
C GLN A 456 -6.68 -2.21 -24.69
N ARG A 457 -6.54 -2.40 -23.38
CA ARG A 457 -5.92 -1.44 -22.44
C ARG A 457 -4.39 -1.42 -22.57
N ILE A 458 -3.76 -2.56 -22.88
CA ILE A 458 -2.34 -2.60 -23.25
C ILE A 458 -2.10 -1.84 -24.57
N ARG A 459 -2.92 -2.08 -25.60
CA ARG A 459 -2.86 -1.35 -26.89
C ARG A 459 -3.08 0.16 -26.70
N GLN A 460 -3.95 0.57 -25.77
CA GLN A 460 -4.09 1.99 -25.38
C GLN A 460 -2.82 2.55 -24.72
N ILE A 461 -2.22 1.81 -23.78
CA ILE A 461 -0.95 2.16 -23.12
C ILE A 461 0.20 2.31 -24.13
N GLU A 462 0.32 1.38 -25.08
CA GLU A 462 1.33 1.43 -26.15
C GLU A 462 1.06 2.58 -27.14
N THR A 463 -0.20 2.81 -27.50
CA THR A 463 -0.61 3.94 -28.37
C THR A 463 -0.31 5.29 -27.70
N LEU A 464 -0.45 5.40 -26.38
CA LEU A 464 -0.04 6.58 -25.62
C LEU A 464 1.49 6.72 -25.59
N ALA A 465 2.24 5.64 -25.31
CA ALA A 465 3.70 5.65 -25.27
C ALA A 465 4.36 5.98 -26.63
N ALA A 466 3.71 5.61 -27.74
CA ALA A 466 4.17 5.87 -29.09
C ALA A 466 4.06 7.35 -29.52
N ARG A 467 3.33 8.20 -28.78
CA ARG A 467 3.23 9.64 -29.09
C ARG A 467 4.52 10.36 -28.67
N PRO A 468 5.12 11.21 -29.52
CA PRO A 468 6.33 11.96 -29.13
C PRO A 468 6.07 12.87 -27.92
N ASP A 469 4.84 13.41 -27.82
CA ASP A 469 4.41 14.30 -26.73
C ASP A 469 4.00 13.54 -25.44
N ALA A 470 4.14 12.21 -25.38
CA ALA A 470 3.66 11.40 -24.25
C ALA A 470 4.18 11.90 -22.88
N TYR A 471 5.45 12.29 -22.82
CA TYR A 471 6.07 12.85 -21.61
C TYR A 471 5.41 14.17 -21.16
N GLU A 472 4.99 15.01 -22.11
CA GLU A 472 4.27 16.25 -21.81
C GLU A 472 2.82 15.95 -21.39
N ALA A 473 2.11 15.12 -22.17
CA ALA A 473 0.71 14.76 -21.93
C ALA A 473 0.51 14.10 -20.56
N LEU A 474 1.34 13.10 -20.23
CA LEU A 474 1.32 12.42 -18.93
C LEU A 474 1.70 13.39 -17.79
N SER A 475 2.62 14.34 -18.03
CA SER A 475 2.95 15.34 -17.01
C SER A 475 1.81 16.32 -16.73
N ARG A 476 1.01 16.70 -17.75
CA ARG A 476 -0.15 17.56 -17.57
C ARG A 476 -1.30 16.83 -16.88
N ALA A 477 -1.60 15.60 -17.30
CA ALA A 477 -2.60 14.74 -16.69
C ALA A 477 -2.31 14.39 -15.22
N LEU A 478 -1.03 14.38 -14.80
CA LEU A 478 -0.64 14.11 -13.41
C LEU A 478 -1.16 15.17 -12.41
N ALA A 479 -1.45 16.39 -12.84
CA ALA A 479 -2.08 17.41 -12.00
C ALA A 479 -2.75 18.50 -12.89
N PRO A 480 -4.02 18.32 -13.31
CA PRO A 480 -4.71 19.28 -14.18
C PRO A 480 -5.02 20.61 -13.47
N SER A 481 -5.23 20.58 -12.15
CA SER A 481 -5.58 21.75 -11.32
C SER A 481 -4.38 22.60 -10.84
N ILE A 482 -3.15 22.28 -11.27
CA ILE A 482 -1.94 23.03 -10.89
C ILE A 482 -1.33 23.67 -12.14
N TYR A 483 -1.25 25.00 -12.15
CA TYR A 483 -0.85 25.80 -13.30
C TYR A 483 0.69 25.92 -13.48
N GLU A 484 1.14 26.03 -14.74
CA GLU A 484 2.52 26.32 -15.24
C GLU A 484 3.73 25.56 -14.63
N GLN A 485 3.57 24.69 -13.62
CA GLN A 485 4.64 23.93 -12.94
C GLN A 485 5.03 22.61 -13.66
N ASP A 486 5.05 22.59 -15.00
CA ASP A 486 5.20 21.37 -15.79
C ASP A 486 6.52 20.61 -15.51
N ASP A 487 7.64 21.30 -15.26
CA ASP A 487 8.92 20.62 -14.92
C ASP A 487 8.89 19.93 -13.55
N ILE A 488 8.09 20.41 -12.58
CA ILE A 488 7.86 19.71 -11.31
C ILE A 488 7.02 18.45 -11.56
N LYS A 489 5.95 18.56 -12.37
CA LYS A 489 5.11 17.41 -12.74
C LYS A 489 5.92 16.34 -13.48
N LYS A 490 6.82 16.75 -14.38
CA LYS A 490 7.78 15.86 -15.07
C LYS A 490 8.70 15.15 -14.07
N GLY A 491 9.27 15.85 -13.08
CA GLY A 491 10.07 15.22 -12.02
C GLY A 491 9.30 14.23 -11.15
N VAL A 492 8.05 14.56 -10.80
CA VAL A 492 7.15 13.68 -10.05
C VAL A 492 6.72 12.46 -10.86
N LEU A 493 6.48 12.60 -12.17
CA LEU A 493 6.19 11.48 -13.07
C LEU A 493 7.37 10.49 -13.14
N LEU A 494 8.61 11.00 -13.26
CA LEU A 494 9.82 10.17 -13.20
C LEU A 494 9.97 9.47 -11.83
N GLN A 495 9.61 10.14 -10.72
CA GLN A 495 9.58 9.52 -9.40
C GLN A 495 8.53 8.42 -9.29
N LEU A 496 7.33 8.60 -9.86
CA LEU A 496 6.29 7.56 -9.88
C LEU A 496 6.74 6.32 -10.67
N LEU A 497 7.52 6.46 -11.75
CA LEU A 497 8.05 5.34 -12.53
C LEU A 497 9.30 4.67 -11.91
N GLY A 498 10.20 5.46 -11.32
CA GLY A 498 11.46 5.01 -10.70
C GLY A 498 12.49 4.42 -11.68
N GLY A 499 13.73 4.23 -11.20
CA GLY A 499 14.79 3.56 -11.98
C GLY A 499 14.55 2.06 -12.20
N SER A 500 15.44 1.40 -12.96
CA SER A 500 15.39 -0.05 -13.16
C SER A 500 15.89 -0.82 -11.93
N LYS A 501 15.29 -1.98 -11.63
CA LYS A 501 15.76 -2.85 -10.53
C LYS A 501 16.99 -3.65 -10.99
N LYS A 502 18.19 -3.26 -10.55
CA LYS A 502 19.46 -3.92 -10.93
C LYS A 502 20.04 -4.75 -9.79
N ASP A 503 20.05 -6.07 -9.95
CA ASP A 503 20.64 -7.00 -8.99
C ASP A 503 22.14 -7.24 -9.25
N PHE A 504 22.99 -6.68 -8.38
CA PHE A 504 24.46 -6.79 -8.43
C PHE A 504 25.03 -7.97 -7.63
N SER A 505 24.18 -8.95 -7.27
CA SER A 505 24.54 -10.13 -6.45
C SER A 505 25.76 -10.89 -6.99
N LYS A 506 25.90 -11.00 -8.32
CA LYS A 506 27.06 -11.62 -9.00
C LYS A 506 28.41 -10.95 -8.72
N VAL A 507 28.43 -9.72 -8.20
CA VAL A 507 29.63 -8.91 -7.93
C VAL A 507 29.86 -8.74 -6.42
N GLY A 508 29.04 -9.37 -5.56
CA GLY A 508 29.09 -9.21 -4.10
C GLY A 508 28.73 -7.81 -3.58
N ARG A 509 28.45 -6.85 -4.48
CA ARG A 509 28.02 -5.50 -4.13
C ARG A 509 26.51 -5.51 -3.86
N GLY A 510 26.10 -4.93 -2.73
CA GLY A 510 24.69 -4.85 -2.34
C GLY A 510 23.81 -4.14 -3.37
N ARG A 511 22.49 -4.40 -3.29
CA ARG A 511 21.48 -3.78 -4.15
C ARG A 511 21.58 -2.25 -4.11
N PRO A 512 21.91 -1.56 -5.22
CA PRO A 512 21.94 -0.11 -5.25
C PRO A 512 20.51 0.44 -5.23
N ARG A 513 20.32 1.58 -4.57
CA ARG A 513 19.03 2.28 -4.54
C ARG A 513 18.59 2.65 -5.96
N CYS A 514 17.38 2.22 -6.33
CA CYS A 514 16.77 2.46 -7.65
C CYS A 514 15.73 3.60 -7.65
N GLU A 515 15.28 4.00 -6.46
CA GLU A 515 14.21 4.98 -6.25
C GLU A 515 14.72 6.42 -6.27
N ILE A 516 13.91 7.34 -6.80
CA ILE A 516 14.22 8.76 -6.94
C ILE A 516 13.59 9.52 -5.77
N ASN A 517 14.39 10.33 -5.06
CA ASN A 517 13.90 11.18 -3.98
C ASN A 517 13.87 12.64 -4.43
N VAL A 518 12.73 13.30 -4.20
CA VAL A 518 12.43 14.65 -4.69
C VAL A 518 12.11 15.57 -3.53
N LEU A 519 12.72 16.77 -3.52
CA LEU A 519 12.47 17.82 -2.55
C LEU A 519 11.91 19.07 -3.26
N MET A 520 10.72 19.51 -2.88
CA MET A 520 10.13 20.78 -3.31
C MET A 520 10.40 21.84 -2.25
N CYS A 521 11.12 22.92 -2.60
CA CYS A 521 11.47 23.98 -1.65
C CYS A 521 11.08 25.38 -2.15
N GLY A 522 10.81 26.30 -1.22
CA GLY A 522 10.52 27.72 -1.50
C GLY A 522 9.23 28.20 -0.84
N ASP A 523 8.70 29.33 -1.32
CA ASP A 523 7.72 30.15 -0.59
C ASP A 523 6.37 29.46 -0.30
N PRO A 524 5.69 29.77 0.83
CA PRO A 524 4.34 29.30 1.14
C PRO A 524 3.31 29.93 0.21
N GLY A 525 2.11 29.33 0.11
CA GLY A 525 1.07 29.77 -0.84
C GLY A 525 1.21 29.13 -2.23
N THR A 526 2.44 28.84 -2.66
CA THR A 526 2.67 27.95 -3.81
C THR A 526 2.15 26.53 -3.50
N SER A 527 1.54 25.85 -4.48
CA SER A 527 0.71 24.63 -4.30
C SER A 527 1.45 23.33 -3.90
N LYS A 528 2.59 23.40 -3.18
CA LYS A 528 3.41 22.24 -2.78
C LYS A 528 2.62 21.17 -2.01
N SER A 529 1.90 21.57 -0.95
CA SER A 529 1.09 20.64 -0.14
C SER A 529 -0.07 20.02 -0.92
N GLN A 530 -0.64 20.76 -1.88
CA GLN A 530 -1.68 20.26 -2.79
C GLN A 530 -1.10 19.22 -3.77
N MET A 531 0.11 19.45 -4.29
CA MET A 531 0.85 18.46 -5.09
C MET A 531 1.11 17.17 -4.28
N LEU A 532 1.58 17.27 -3.03
CA LEU A 532 1.76 16.11 -2.13
C LEU A 532 0.44 15.31 -1.97
N GLN A 533 -0.67 16.01 -1.70
CA GLN A 533 -1.98 15.38 -1.54
C GLN A 533 -2.48 14.73 -2.84
N TYR A 534 -2.18 15.29 -4.00
CA TYR A 534 -2.54 14.70 -5.30
C TYR A 534 -1.70 13.44 -5.58
N VAL A 535 -0.38 13.49 -5.38
CA VAL A 535 0.51 12.33 -5.53
C VAL A 535 0.11 11.19 -4.61
N HIS A 536 -0.29 11.49 -3.35
CA HIS A 536 -0.83 10.50 -2.42
C HIS A 536 -2.09 9.77 -2.94
N LYS A 537 -2.97 10.46 -3.70
CA LYS A 537 -4.17 9.88 -4.33
C LYS A 537 -3.87 9.11 -5.62
N VAL A 538 -2.85 9.51 -6.38
CA VAL A 538 -2.43 8.82 -7.60
C VAL A 538 -1.69 7.52 -7.24
N ALA A 539 -0.77 7.57 -6.28
CA ALA A 539 0.12 6.45 -5.99
C ALA A 539 -0.60 5.25 -5.32
N PRO A 540 -0.52 4.03 -5.88
CA PRO A 540 -0.66 2.83 -5.06
C PRO A 540 0.43 2.86 -3.97
N ARG A 541 0.08 2.47 -2.74
CA ARG A 541 0.95 2.57 -1.55
C ARG A 541 1.51 3.98 -1.27
N GLY A 542 0.84 5.03 -1.73
CA GLY A 542 1.11 6.40 -1.29
C GLY A 542 0.72 6.61 0.18
N GLN A 543 1.57 7.28 0.96
CA GLN A 543 1.34 7.65 2.36
C GLN A 543 1.60 9.15 2.56
N TYR A 544 0.77 9.85 3.33
CA TYR A 544 0.91 11.28 3.64
C TYR A 544 1.23 11.53 5.11
N THR A 545 2.25 12.36 5.36
CA THR A 545 2.77 12.69 6.69
C THR A 545 3.08 14.19 6.80
N SER A 546 2.91 14.75 8.00
CA SER A 546 3.40 16.10 8.36
C SER A 546 4.60 15.96 9.29
N GLY A 547 5.66 16.74 9.04
CA GLY A 547 6.91 16.71 9.80
C GLY A 547 6.77 17.08 11.27
N LYS A 548 5.76 17.87 11.66
CA LYS A 548 5.44 18.10 13.09
C LYS A 548 4.60 16.99 13.70
N GLY A 549 3.64 16.44 12.94
CA GLY A 549 2.75 15.38 13.42
C GLY A 549 3.42 14.00 13.52
N SER A 550 4.51 13.79 12.77
CA SER A 550 5.15 12.49 12.61
C SER A 550 6.38 12.36 13.49
N SER A 551 6.20 11.78 14.68
CA SER A 551 7.34 11.37 15.52
C SER A 551 8.14 10.24 14.86
N ALA A 552 9.39 10.04 15.29
CA ALA A 552 10.21 8.90 14.81
C ALA A 552 9.53 7.56 15.05
N VAL A 553 8.71 7.45 16.11
CA VAL A 553 7.90 6.27 16.43
C VAL A 553 6.81 6.02 15.37
N GLY A 554 6.20 7.09 14.83
CA GLY A 554 5.18 7.01 13.77
C GLY A 554 5.75 6.83 12.36
N LEU A 555 6.98 7.30 12.10
CA LEU A 555 7.65 7.08 10.80
C LEU A 555 8.25 5.67 10.67
N THR A 556 8.77 5.09 11.75
CA THR A 556 9.56 3.85 11.73
C THR A 556 8.72 2.58 11.92
N ALA A 557 8.88 1.93 13.07
CA ALA A 557 8.03 0.86 13.59
C ALA A 557 8.10 0.93 15.12
N TYR A 558 6.98 0.62 15.77
CA TYR A 558 6.80 0.78 17.20
C TYR A 558 6.28 -0.50 17.83
N VAL A 559 6.82 -0.84 19.00
CA VAL A 559 6.42 -2.04 19.72
C VAL A 559 5.26 -1.68 20.64
N THR A 560 4.12 -2.30 20.40
CA THR A 560 2.96 -2.27 21.29
C THR A 560 2.90 -3.54 22.13
N ARG A 561 2.15 -3.50 23.22
CA ARG A 561 1.74 -4.72 23.92
C ARG A 561 0.28 -5.00 23.59
N ASP A 562 0.02 -6.09 22.89
CA ASP A 562 -1.34 -6.49 22.55
C ASP A 562 -2.10 -6.89 23.83
N PRO A 563 -3.32 -6.36 24.10
CA PRO A 563 -4.02 -6.62 25.36
C PRO A 563 -4.52 -8.06 25.49
N ASP A 564 -4.79 -8.75 24.39
CA ASP A 564 -5.43 -10.07 24.37
C ASP A 564 -4.39 -11.18 24.57
N THR A 565 -3.33 -11.20 23.75
CA THR A 565 -2.20 -12.15 23.87
C THR A 565 -1.20 -11.76 24.96
N ARG A 566 -1.18 -10.49 25.38
CA ARG A 566 -0.18 -9.87 26.28
C ARG A 566 1.26 -9.86 25.76
N GLN A 567 1.48 -10.25 24.51
CA GLN A 567 2.79 -10.28 23.86
C GLN A 567 3.18 -8.89 23.31
N PHE A 568 4.45 -8.73 22.93
CA PHE A 568 4.94 -7.54 22.25
C PHE A 568 4.78 -7.68 20.73
N ALA A 569 3.94 -6.85 20.14
CA ALA A 569 3.67 -6.82 18.70
C ALA A 569 4.32 -5.60 18.07
N LEU A 570 5.10 -5.80 17.01
CA LEU A 570 5.69 -4.74 16.21
C LEU A 570 4.63 -4.19 15.25
N GLN A 571 4.34 -2.89 15.32
CA GLN A 571 3.43 -2.20 14.41
C GLN A 571 4.22 -1.32 13.45
N SER A 572 3.98 -1.50 12.15
CA SER A 572 4.61 -0.75 11.07
C SER A 572 4.20 0.72 11.09
N GLY A 573 5.17 1.62 11.01
CA GLY A 573 4.96 3.05 10.81
C GLY A 573 4.91 3.44 9.33
N ALA A 574 4.77 4.74 9.07
CA ALA A 574 4.49 5.32 7.77
C ALA A 574 5.43 4.84 6.65
N LEU A 575 6.75 4.78 6.90
CA LEU A 575 7.73 4.40 5.88
C LEU A 575 7.58 2.93 5.49
N VAL A 576 7.50 2.02 6.46
CA VAL A 576 7.41 0.57 6.22
C VAL A 576 6.12 0.21 5.45
N LEU A 577 5.01 0.90 5.73
CA LEU A 577 3.75 0.73 4.99
C LEU A 577 3.89 1.15 3.51
N SER A 578 4.69 2.18 3.22
CA SER A 578 4.93 2.72 1.88
C SER A 578 6.01 2.02 1.04
N ASP A 579 6.44 0.80 1.39
CA ASP A 579 7.47 0.03 0.63
C ASP A 579 7.09 -0.17 -0.86
N ASN A 580 8.05 0.09 -1.75
CA ASN A 580 7.94 0.30 -3.21
C ASN A 580 6.95 1.41 -3.64
N GLY A 581 6.43 2.21 -2.71
CA GLY A 581 5.49 3.31 -2.93
C GLY A 581 6.12 4.69 -2.80
N VAL A 582 5.30 5.69 -2.43
CA VAL A 582 5.74 7.08 -2.22
C VAL A 582 5.34 7.55 -0.82
N CYS A 583 6.33 7.96 -0.02
CA CYS A 583 6.09 8.65 1.24
C CYS A 583 6.14 10.17 1.02
N CYS A 584 4.98 10.82 1.15
CA CYS A 584 4.83 12.26 1.06
C CYS A 584 5.04 12.89 2.45
N ILE A 585 6.01 13.80 2.58
CA ILE A 585 6.37 14.47 3.84
C ILE A 585 6.20 15.99 3.66
N ASP A 586 5.19 16.58 4.28
CA ASP A 586 5.02 18.03 4.37
C ASP A 586 5.74 18.61 5.60
N GLU A 587 6.08 19.90 5.59
CA GLU A 587 6.87 20.60 6.62
C GLU A 587 8.18 19.88 7.04
N PHE A 588 8.93 19.37 6.05
CA PHE A 588 10.17 18.62 6.26
C PHE A 588 11.20 19.38 7.11
N ASP A 589 11.25 20.71 6.99
CA ASP A 589 12.14 21.59 7.75
C ASP A 589 11.81 21.66 9.25
N LYS A 590 10.56 21.35 9.64
CA LYS A 590 10.08 21.37 11.03
C LYS A 590 10.26 20.02 11.77
N MET A 591 10.81 19.00 11.12
CA MET A 591 11.10 17.70 11.75
C MET A 591 12.23 17.77 12.77
N ASN A 592 12.09 17.02 13.87
CA ASN A 592 13.11 16.86 14.91
C ASN A 592 14.38 16.14 14.39
N GLU A 593 15.51 16.29 15.07
CA GLU A 593 16.76 15.64 14.69
C GLU A 593 16.71 14.10 14.76
N SER A 594 15.97 13.55 15.73
CA SER A 594 15.74 12.10 15.87
C SER A 594 14.82 11.48 14.80
N THR A 595 14.05 12.30 14.09
CA THR A 595 13.36 11.89 12.84
C THR A 595 14.28 11.98 11.63
N ARG A 596 15.21 12.94 11.61
CA ARG A 596 16.21 13.07 10.54
C ARG A 596 17.22 11.92 10.56
N SER A 597 17.67 11.45 11.73
CA SER A 597 18.60 10.30 11.84
C SER A 597 18.03 9.00 11.26
N VAL A 598 16.73 8.75 11.41
CA VAL A 598 16.02 7.65 10.74
C VAL A 598 16.08 7.79 9.21
N LEU A 599 15.77 8.98 8.70
CA LEU A 599 15.81 9.24 7.25
C LEU A 599 17.24 9.15 6.71
N HIS A 600 18.26 9.41 7.54
CA HIS A 600 19.65 9.20 7.18
C HIS A 600 20.02 7.71 6.95
N GLU A 601 19.27 6.76 7.50
CA GLU A 601 19.43 5.32 7.26
C GLU A 601 18.63 4.90 6.02
N VAL A 602 17.32 5.18 6.02
CA VAL A 602 16.37 4.76 4.98
C VAL A 602 16.71 5.31 3.59
N MET A 603 17.11 6.59 3.47
CA MET A 603 17.45 7.20 2.16
C MET A 603 18.76 6.66 1.54
N GLU A 604 19.60 5.97 2.33
CA GLU A 604 20.90 5.44 1.92
C GLU A 604 20.83 3.93 1.66
N GLN A 605 20.21 3.18 2.58
CA GLN A 605 20.24 1.72 2.61
C GLN A 605 18.90 1.08 2.20
N GLN A 606 17.81 1.84 2.14
CA GLN A 606 16.43 1.34 1.94
C GLN A 606 16.01 0.27 2.97
N THR A 607 16.63 0.30 4.15
CA THR A 607 16.37 -0.56 5.30
C THR A 607 16.22 0.27 6.56
N LEU A 608 15.56 -0.31 7.56
CA LEU A 608 15.33 0.26 8.88
C LEU A 608 15.67 -0.78 9.95
N SER A 609 16.74 -0.57 10.70
CA SER A 609 17.10 -1.41 11.85
C SER A 609 16.30 -1.02 13.10
N VAL A 610 15.71 -2.02 13.76
CA VAL A 610 14.91 -1.83 14.98
C VAL A 610 15.33 -2.86 16.02
N ALA A 611 16.00 -2.37 17.08
CA ALA A 611 16.33 -3.14 18.28
C ALA A 611 15.55 -2.57 19.47
N LYS A 612 14.36 -3.13 19.76
CA LYS A 612 13.44 -2.64 20.81
C LYS A 612 12.74 -3.81 21.50
N ALA A 613 12.62 -3.76 22.84
CA ALA A 613 11.87 -4.73 23.65
C ALA A 613 12.23 -6.22 23.43
N GLY A 614 13.50 -6.51 23.08
CA GLY A 614 13.97 -7.87 22.77
C GLY A 614 13.78 -8.29 21.31
N ILE A 615 13.01 -7.53 20.52
CA ILE A 615 12.92 -7.71 19.06
C ILE A 615 14.10 -6.98 18.42
N ILE A 616 14.94 -7.73 17.70
CA ILE A 616 16.00 -7.20 16.83
C ILE A 616 15.63 -7.61 15.40
N CYS A 617 15.27 -6.64 14.57
CA CYS A 617 14.90 -6.88 13.18
C CYS A 617 15.43 -5.78 12.25
N GLN A 618 15.58 -6.12 10.97
CA GLN A 618 15.80 -5.17 9.90
C GLN A 618 14.58 -5.22 8.99
N LEU A 619 13.82 -4.13 8.95
CA LEU A 619 12.67 -3.99 8.06
C LEU A 619 13.14 -3.41 6.73
N ASN A 620 12.59 -3.88 5.61
CA ASN A 620 12.76 -3.21 4.33
C ASN A 620 11.91 -1.92 4.34
N ALA A 621 12.49 -0.84 3.80
CA ALA A 621 11.85 0.46 3.63
C ALA A 621 12.36 1.08 2.32
N ARG A 622 12.06 0.41 1.21
CA ARG A 622 12.31 0.88 -0.15
C ARG A 622 11.22 1.89 -0.47
N THR A 623 11.40 3.13 -0.03
CA THR A 623 10.40 4.19 -0.21
C THR A 623 10.95 5.35 -1.01
N SER A 624 10.26 5.72 -2.08
CA SER A 624 10.49 6.99 -2.78
C SER A 624 9.97 8.14 -1.89
N ILE A 625 10.84 9.06 -1.49
CA ILE A 625 10.45 10.20 -0.63
C ILE A 625 10.16 11.41 -1.50
N LEU A 626 8.95 11.96 -1.35
CA LEU A 626 8.56 13.26 -1.89
C LEU A 626 8.36 14.23 -0.72
N ALA A 627 9.25 15.21 -0.57
CA ALA A 627 9.25 16.13 0.55
C ALA A 627 8.89 17.56 0.12
N ALA A 628 8.15 18.29 0.96
CA ALA A 628 8.01 19.74 0.87
C ALA A 628 8.72 20.43 2.05
N ALA A 629 9.47 21.50 1.78
CA ALA A 629 10.18 22.29 2.78
C ALA A 629 10.03 23.80 2.50
N ASN A 630 9.75 24.58 3.53
CA ASN A 630 9.70 26.04 3.42
C ASN A 630 11.06 26.64 3.84
N PRO A 631 11.51 27.77 3.25
CA PRO A 631 12.74 28.43 3.65
C PRO A 631 12.61 29.01 5.07
N ILE A 632 13.74 29.20 5.75
CA ILE A 632 13.76 29.55 7.19
C ILE A 632 13.03 30.86 7.53
N GLU A 633 13.07 31.86 6.65
CA GLU A 633 12.38 33.16 6.80
C GLU A 633 10.96 33.17 6.20
N SER A 634 10.43 31.99 5.84
CA SER A 634 9.18 31.77 5.07
C SER A 634 9.21 32.31 3.64
N GLN A 635 9.73 33.51 3.42
CA GLN A 635 10.06 34.03 2.09
C GLN A 635 11.53 33.71 1.73
N TRP A 636 11.80 33.52 0.43
CA TRP A 636 13.14 33.37 -0.11
C TRP A 636 13.93 34.68 -0.05
N ASN A 637 14.96 34.71 0.80
CA ASN A 637 15.87 35.84 0.93
C ASN A 637 16.93 35.83 -0.20
N LYS A 638 17.01 36.91 -0.98
CA LYS A 638 17.84 37.02 -2.19
C LYS A 638 19.34 37.19 -1.89
N ASP A 639 19.68 37.73 -0.72
CA ASP A 639 21.06 38.08 -0.37
C ASP A 639 21.87 36.89 0.18
N LYS A 640 21.17 35.83 0.61
CA LYS A 640 21.70 34.59 1.18
C LYS A 640 21.86 33.50 0.11
N THR A 641 22.72 32.52 0.38
CA THR A 641 22.88 31.35 -0.51
C THR A 641 21.73 30.34 -0.37
N ILE A 642 21.57 29.50 -1.39
CA ILE A 642 20.58 28.40 -1.40
C ILE A 642 20.71 27.50 -0.16
N ILE A 643 21.93 27.23 0.28
CA ILE A 643 22.22 26.34 1.42
C ILE A 643 21.75 26.96 2.73
N GLU A 644 22.01 28.25 2.95
CA GLU A 644 21.65 29.00 4.15
C GLU A 644 20.14 29.24 4.27
N ASN A 645 19.43 29.45 3.16
CA ASN A 645 17.98 29.61 3.15
C ASN A 645 17.21 28.34 3.53
N ILE A 646 17.79 27.16 3.25
CA ILE A 646 17.14 25.85 3.41
C ILE A 646 17.47 25.20 4.77
N GLN A 647 18.61 25.54 5.38
CA GLN A 647 19.00 25.09 6.73
C GLN A 647 18.96 23.55 6.91
N LEU A 648 19.35 22.81 5.87
CA LEU A 648 19.50 21.34 5.91
C LEU A 648 20.99 20.94 5.75
N PRO A 649 21.48 19.95 6.50
CA PRO A 649 22.83 19.42 6.32
C PRO A 649 23.09 18.89 4.90
N HIS A 650 24.30 19.13 4.37
CA HIS A 650 24.74 18.60 3.08
C HIS A 650 24.60 17.07 2.94
N THR A 651 24.66 16.33 4.06
CA THR A 651 24.47 14.88 4.15
C THR A 651 23.02 14.42 3.96
N LEU A 652 22.02 15.32 4.04
CA LEU A 652 20.65 15.09 3.58
C LEU A 652 20.46 15.60 2.14
N LEU A 653 20.93 16.81 1.84
CA LEU A 653 20.75 17.42 0.51
C LEU A 653 21.36 16.54 -0.61
N SER A 654 22.50 15.90 -0.36
CA SER A 654 23.14 14.96 -1.31
C SER A 654 22.46 13.58 -1.44
N ARG A 655 21.28 13.37 -0.84
CA ARG A 655 20.46 12.14 -0.95
C ARG A 655 19.14 12.33 -1.68
N PHE A 656 18.77 13.58 -1.98
CA PHE A 656 17.73 13.92 -2.94
C PHE A 656 18.34 14.00 -4.34
N ASP A 657 17.70 13.36 -5.31
CA ASP A 657 18.17 13.30 -6.71
C ASP A 657 17.72 14.55 -7.48
N LEU A 658 16.58 15.14 -7.10
CA LEU A 658 16.06 16.42 -7.56
C LEU A 658 15.66 17.31 -6.38
N ILE A 659 16.05 18.58 -6.44
CA ILE A 659 15.64 19.64 -5.51
C ILE A 659 15.04 20.76 -6.36
N PHE A 660 13.73 20.98 -6.31
CA PHE A 660 13.03 21.99 -7.07
C PHE A 660 12.88 23.29 -6.27
N LEU A 661 13.44 24.40 -6.77
CA LEU A 661 13.33 25.73 -6.17
C LEU A 661 12.10 26.50 -6.71
N VAL A 662 10.95 26.30 -6.05
CA VAL A 662 9.67 26.98 -6.32
C VAL A 662 9.66 28.35 -5.64
N LEU A 663 10.21 29.33 -6.36
CA LEU A 663 10.16 30.76 -6.01
C LEU A 663 8.87 31.36 -6.56
N ASP A 664 8.27 32.30 -5.83
CA ASP A 664 7.07 33.02 -6.24
C ASP A 664 7.41 34.40 -6.86
N PRO A 665 7.33 34.58 -8.20
CA PRO A 665 7.56 35.88 -8.83
C PRO A 665 6.28 36.73 -8.76
N GLN A 666 6.38 37.91 -8.13
CA GLN A 666 5.28 38.87 -7.99
C GLN A 666 5.02 39.64 -9.30
N ASP A 667 4.66 38.91 -10.35
CA ASP A 667 4.42 39.42 -11.71
C ASP A 667 2.91 39.42 -12.04
N GLU A 668 2.31 40.60 -12.21
CA GLU A 668 0.88 40.77 -12.54
C GLU A 668 0.43 39.92 -13.76
N ALA A 669 1.33 39.66 -14.70
CA ALA A 669 1.06 38.89 -15.90
C ALA A 669 0.89 37.38 -15.60
N TYR A 670 1.61 36.85 -14.61
CA TYR A 670 1.50 35.47 -14.13
C TYR A 670 0.23 35.32 -13.28
N ASP A 671 0.02 36.21 -12.30
CA ASP A 671 -1.18 36.24 -11.46
C ASP A 671 -2.47 36.29 -12.29
N LYS A 672 -2.49 37.11 -13.34
CA LYS A 672 -3.65 37.26 -14.24
C LYS A 672 -3.85 36.05 -15.18
N ARG A 673 -2.91 35.11 -15.27
CA ARG A 673 -3.12 33.79 -15.89
C ARG A 673 -3.61 32.79 -14.85
N LEU A 674 -2.90 32.68 -13.73
CA LEU A 674 -3.24 31.80 -12.61
C LEU A 674 -4.68 32.02 -12.13
N ALA A 675 -5.08 33.28 -11.91
CA ALA A 675 -6.43 33.64 -11.49
C ALA A 675 -7.49 33.25 -12.54
N ARG A 676 -7.22 33.40 -13.85
CA ARG A 676 -8.14 32.94 -14.91
C ARG A 676 -8.27 31.42 -14.91
N HIS A 677 -7.16 30.68 -14.76
CA HIS A 677 -7.16 29.22 -14.72
C HIS A 677 -7.91 28.70 -13.49
N LEU A 678 -7.59 29.21 -12.29
CA LEU A 678 -8.31 28.87 -11.06
C LEU A 678 -9.81 29.17 -11.16
N VAL A 679 -10.19 30.33 -11.70
CA VAL A 679 -11.61 30.65 -11.96
C VAL A 679 -12.21 29.68 -12.98
N SER A 680 -11.50 29.33 -14.07
CA SER A 680 -12.04 28.40 -15.08
C SER A 680 -12.36 27.01 -14.51
N ILE A 681 -11.60 26.51 -13.53
CA ILE A 681 -11.89 25.25 -12.83
C ILE A 681 -13.24 25.32 -12.09
N TYR A 682 -13.62 26.47 -11.53
CA TYR A 682 -14.93 26.64 -10.86
C TYR A 682 -16.11 26.87 -11.83
N TYR A 683 -15.85 27.14 -13.11
CA TYR A 683 -16.89 27.32 -14.14
C TYR A 683 -17.04 26.13 -15.09
N ARG A 684 -16.02 25.26 -15.20
CA ARG A 684 -16.04 24.04 -16.02
C ARG A 684 -17.05 23.05 -15.44
N SER A 685 -17.89 22.48 -16.29
CA SER A 685 -18.83 21.42 -15.89
C SER A 685 -18.18 20.05 -15.99
N GLN A 686 -18.64 19.07 -15.18
CA GLN A 686 -18.08 17.70 -15.16
C GLN A 686 -18.08 17.02 -16.54
N GLU A 687 -19.02 17.39 -17.41
CA GLU A 687 -19.12 16.90 -18.80
C GLU A 687 -17.94 17.38 -19.68
N GLU A 688 -17.35 18.55 -19.40
CA GLU A 688 -16.20 19.07 -20.13
C GLU A 688 -14.88 18.49 -19.61
N GLU A 689 -14.77 18.15 -18.33
CA GLU A 689 -13.57 17.52 -17.74
C GLU A 689 -13.24 16.20 -18.46
N ALA A 690 -14.26 15.40 -18.78
CA ALA A 690 -14.13 14.09 -19.43
C ALA A 690 -13.60 14.11 -20.88
N ILE A 691 -13.48 15.28 -21.53
CA ILE A 691 -13.15 15.39 -22.97
C ILE A 691 -11.65 15.68 -23.20
N GLU A 692 -10.95 16.33 -22.26
CA GLU A 692 -9.53 16.69 -22.42
C GLU A 692 -8.57 15.86 -21.55
N GLU A 693 -9.06 15.17 -20.51
CA GLU A 693 -8.20 14.43 -19.59
C GLU A 693 -7.89 12.99 -20.06
N VAL A 694 -6.62 12.59 -19.90
CA VAL A 694 -6.27 11.16 -19.89
C VAL A 694 -6.78 10.58 -18.58
N ASP A 695 -7.73 9.64 -18.65
CA ASP A 695 -8.33 8.98 -17.50
C ASP A 695 -7.27 8.62 -16.43
N LEU A 696 -7.48 9.11 -15.22
CA LEU A 696 -6.56 8.89 -14.08
C LEU A 696 -6.40 7.41 -13.74
N ASN A 697 -7.34 6.55 -14.13
CA ASN A 697 -7.21 5.10 -13.99
C ASN A 697 -6.32 4.51 -15.08
N LEU A 698 -6.42 4.98 -16.34
CA LEU A 698 -5.47 4.64 -17.41
C LEU A 698 -4.04 5.14 -17.07
N LEU A 699 -3.88 6.31 -16.47
CA LEU A 699 -2.59 6.82 -15.97
C LEU A 699 -2.00 5.92 -14.86
N LYS A 700 -2.82 5.48 -13.90
CA LYS A 700 -2.39 4.54 -12.84
C LYS A 700 -1.94 3.20 -13.44
N ASP A 701 -2.68 2.70 -14.41
CA ASP A 701 -2.42 1.40 -15.05
C ASP A 701 -1.19 1.47 -15.96
N PHE A 702 -0.97 2.59 -16.65
CA PHE A 702 0.27 2.90 -17.35
C PHE A 702 1.49 2.87 -16.41
N ILE A 703 1.40 3.52 -15.24
CA ILE A 703 2.49 3.56 -14.25
C ILE A 703 2.76 2.15 -13.68
N ALA A 704 1.74 1.33 -13.46
CA ALA A 704 1.90 -0.05 -13.04
C ALA A 704 2.59 -0.90 -14.13
N TYR A 705 2.07 -0.88 -15.36
CA TYR A 705 2.62 -1.62 -16.49
C TYR A 705 4.09 -1.27 -16.76
N ALA A 706 4.41 0.03 -16.84
CA ALA A 706 5.76 0.54 -17.06
C ALA A 706 6.74 0.23 -15.91
N ARG A 707 6.25 0.00 -14.68
CA ARG A 707 7.07 -0.44 -13.54
C ARG A 707 7.47 -1.91 -13.62
N HIS A 708 6.62 -2.77 -14.17
CA HIS A 708 6.84 -4.22 -14.21
C HIS A 708 7.54 -4.66 -15.51
N HIS A 709 7.03 -4.26 -16.68
CA HIS A 709 7.52 -4.76 -17.98
C HIS A 709 8.80 -4.05 -18.48
N CYS A 710 9.07 -2.81 -18.06
CA CYS A 710 10.17 -2.00 -18.60
C CYS A 710 11.36 -1.88 -17.65
N ASN A 711 12.39 -2.71 -17.86
CA ASN A 711 13.71 -2.58 -17.22
C ASN A 711 14.76 -2.12 -18.25
N PRO A 712 14.89 -0.80 -18.51
CA PRO A 712 15.80 -0.28 -19.52
C PRO A 712 17.27 -0.50 -19.17
N LYS A 713 18.08 -0.85 -20.17
CA LYS A 713 19.54 -0.94 -20.07
C LYS A 713 20.19 0.36 -20.58
N LEU A 714 21.34 0.73 -20.02
CA LEU A 714 22.14 1.83 -20.54
C LEU A 714 22.76 1.42 -21.88
N ASP A 715 22.72 2.31 -22.87
CA ASP A 715 23.50 2.22 -24.10
C ASP A 715 24.89 2.87 -23.91
N ASP A 716 25.89 2.42 -24.67
CA ASP A 716 27.26 2.95 -24.55
C ASP A 716 27.33 4.45 -24.92
N THR A 717 26.56 4.90 -25.91
CA THR A 717 26.51 6.33 -26.30
C THR A 717 25.87 7.21 -25.21
N ALA A 718 24.94 6.66 -24.43
CA ALA A 718 24.37 7.32 -23.26
C ALA A 718 25.38 7.35 -22.09
N GLY A 719 26.22 6.31 -21.97
CA GLY A 719 27.30 6.23 -20.99
C GLY A 719 28.36 7.33 -21.17
N GLU A 720 28.83 7.55 -22.39
CA GLU A 720 29.81 8.62 -22.69
C GLU A 720 29.26 10.02 -22.40
N GLU A 721 28.03 10.32 -22.84
CA GLU A 721 27.35 11.59 -22.57
C GLU A 721 27.18 11.84 -21.05
N LEU A 722 26.78 10.82 -20.28
CA LEU A 722 26.68 10.91 -18.82
C LEU A 722 28.02 11.26 -18.16
N VAL A 723 29.13 10.67 -18.62
CA VAL A 723 30.48 10.96 -18.09
C VAL A 723 30.91 12.39 -18.45
N GLN A 724 30.74 12.82 -19.70
CA GLN A 724 31.08 14.17 -20.15
C GLN A 724 30.31 15.23 -19.35
N GLN A 725 28.99 15.05 -19.19
CA GLN A 725 28.12 16.00 -18.51
C GLN A 725 28.37 16.04 -17.00
N TYR A 726 28.69 14.92 -16.36
CA TYR A 726 29.12 14.89 -14.97
C TYR A 726 30.45 15.65 -14.75
N VAL A 727 31.41 15.52 -15.67
CA VAL A 727 32.66 16.30 -15.64
C VAL A 727 32.39 17.80 -15.82
N GLU A 728 31.45 18.18 -16.68
CA GLU A 728 31.02 19.57 -16.85
C GLU A 728 30.39 20.14 -15.57
N MET A 729 29.40 19.46 -14.97
CA MET A 729 28.79 19.88 -13.70
C MET A 729 29.84 20.02 -12.59
N ARG A 730 30.81 19.12 -12.53
CA ARG A 730 31.91 19.16 -11.55
C ARG A 730 32.97 20.23 -11.86
N ARG A 731 33.01 20.77 -13.08
CA ARG A 731 33.80 21.97 -13.44
C ARG A 731 33.09 23.24 -13.00
N ILE A 732 31.77 23.32 -13.17
CA ILE A 732 30.93 24.45 -12.75
C ILE A 732 30.91 24.57 -11.21
N GLY A 733 30.61 23.48 -10.51
CA GLY A 733 30.51 23.41 -9.04
C GLY A 733 31.83 23.59 -8.25
N LYS A 734 32.85 24.22 -8.86
CA LYS A 734 34.05 24.76 -8.19
C LYS A 734 33.84 26.20 -7.68
N GLY A 735 32.74 26.86 -8.04
CA GLY A 735 32.38 28.19 -7.54
C GLY A 735 32.12 28.20 -6.03
N ARG A 736 32.45 29.31 -5.35
CA ARG A 736 32.21 29.48 -3.91
C ARG A 736 30.72 29.65 -3.64
N GLY A 737 30.16 28.86 -2.72
CA GLY A 737 28.74 28.93 -2.32
C GLY A 737 27.78 28.11 -3.19
N GLN A 738 28.26 27.47 -4.27
CA GLN A 738 27.48 26.49 -5.01
C GLN A 738 27.56 25.10 -4.39
N ILE A 739 26.58 24.24 -4.66
CA ILE A 739 26.57 22.85 -4.22
C ILE A 739 27.57 22.06 -5.09
N SER A 740 28.74 21.73 -4.52
CA SER A 740 29.78 20.97 -5.22
C SER A 740 29.28 19.61 -5.70
N ALA A 741 29.63 19.24 -6.92
CA ALA A 741 29.13 18.00 -7.52
C ALA A 741 29.70 16.74 -6.87
N TYR A 742 28.82 15.87 -6.37
CA TYR A 742 29.16 14.60 -5.72
C TYR A 742 28.93 13.42 -6.67
N PRO A 743 29.68 12.29 -6.54
CA PRO A 743 29.46 11.08 -7.35
C PRO A 743 28.03 10.54 -7.29
N ARG A 744 27.31 10.80 -6.19
CA ARG A 744 25.88 10.47 -6.01
C ARG A 744 25.00 11.05 -7.12
N GLN A 745 25.32 12.24 -7.64
CA GLN A 745 24.55 12.87 -8.72
C GLN A 745 24.68 12.12 -10.05
N LEU A 746 25.76 11.38 -10.29
CA LEU A 746 25.87 10.50 -11.45
C LEU A 746 24.90 9.32 -11.32
N GLU A 747 24.74 8.74 -10.12
CA GLU A 747 23.70 7.74 -9.87
C GLU A 747 22.29 8.35 -10.05
N SER A 748 22.06 9.58 -9.58
CA SER A 748 20.80 10.31 -9.77
C SER A 748 20.48 10.51 -11.26
N LEU A 749 21.45 10.94 -12.09
CA LEU A 749 21.26 11.07 -13.53
C LEU A 749 20.98 9.72 -14.21
N ILE A 750 21.63 8.63 -13.77
CA ILE A 750 21.34 7.29 -14.27
C ILE A 750 19.89 6.89 -13.93
N ARG A 751 19.45 7.05 -12.68
CA ARG A 751 18.06 6.78 -12.26
C ARG A 751 17.04 7.59 -13.08
N LEU A 752 17.31 8.88 -13.30
CA LEU A 752 16.42 9.78 -14.06
C LEU A 752 16.36 9.41 -15.55
N SER A 753 17.50 9.04 -16.16
CA SER A 753 17.56 8.63 -17.57
C SER A 753 16.83 7.29 -17.80
N GLU A 754 16.98 6.34 -16.87
CA GLU A 754 16.21 5.09 -16.87
C GLU A 754 14.71 5.32 -16.67
N ALA A 755 14.34 6.17 -15.71
CA ALA A 755 12.93 6.53 -15.50
C ALA A 755 12.32 7.21 -16.73
N ARG A 756 13.08 8.01 -17.49
CA ARG A 756 12.62 8.62 -18.74
C ARG A 756 12.47 7.59 -19.86
N ALA A 757 13.39 6.63 -19.97
CA ALA A 757 13.26 5.53 -20.91
C ALA A 757 11.98 4.69 -20.65
N LYS A 758 11.59 4.48 -19.38
CA LYS A 758 10.29 3.85 -19.02
C LYS A 758 9.06 4.64 -19.49
N VAL A 759 9.11 5.98 -19.57
CA VAL A 759 7.98 6.79 -20.11
C VAL A 759 7.69 6.41 -21.57
N ARG A 760 8.73 6.04 -22.33
CA ARG A 760 8.62 5.58 -23.73
C ARG A 760 8.44 4.06 -23.86
N LEU A 761 8.28 3.34 -22.73
CA LEU A 761 8.34 1.88 -22.63
C LEU A 761 9.62 1.25 -23.24
N ALA A 762 10.70 2.04 -23.36
CA ALA A 762 11.90 1.67 -24.10
C ALA A 762 12.77 0.65 -23.35
N LYS A 763 13.37 -0.29 -24.10
CA LYS A 763 14.27 -1.33 -23.54
C LYS A 763 15.72 -0.86 -23.37
N SER A 764 16.08 0.28 -23.94
CA SER A 764 17.38 0.95 -23.79
C SER A 764 17.21 2.46 -23.53
N VAL A 765 18.19 3.04 -22.84
CA VAL A 765 18.30 4.49 -22.58
C VAL A 765 19.07 5.14 -23.72
N THR A 766 18.54 6.20 -24.34
CA THR A 766 19.24 6.93 -25.42
C THR A 766 19.97 8.18 -24.89
N SER A 767 20.92 8.73 -25.66
CA SER A 767 21.61 9.97 -25.28
C SER A 767 20.67 11.20 -25.19
N GLU A 768 19.48 11.13 -25.79
CA GLU A 768 18.41 12.11 -25.60
C GLU A 768 17.77 12.01 -24.21
N ASP A 769 17.61 10.80 -23.65
CA ASP A 769 17.09 10.60 -22.29
C ASP A 769 17.98 11.27 -21.27
N VAL A 770 19.30 11.09 -21.44
CA VAL A 770 20.36 11.72 -20.65
C VAL A 770 20.29 13.25 -20.72
N LYS A 771 20.16 13.82 -21.93
CA LYS A 771 20.11 15.28 -22.14
C LYS A 771 18.92 15.95 -21.43
N GLU A 772 17.75 15.34 -21.46
CA GLU A 772 16.57 15.86 -20.74
C GLU A 772 16.68 15.64 -19.22
N ALA A 773 17.23 14.50 -18.76
CA ALA A 773 17.51 14.29 -17.33
C ALA A 773 18.47 15.36 -16.77
N ILE A 774 19.45 15.79 -17.57
CA ILE A 774 20.36 16.89 -17.24
C ILE A 774 19.68 18.25 -17.34
N ARG A 775 18.82 18.51 -18.34
CA ARG A 775 18.00 19.75 -18.39
C ARG A 775 17.20 19.88 -17.09
N LEU A 776 16.48 18.83 -16.71
CA LEU A 776 15.65 18.79 -15.51
C LEU A 776 16.47 18.99 -14.23
N HIS A 777 17.67 18.39 -14.13
CA HIS A 777 18.55 18.59 -12.97
C HIS A 777 19.14 20.02 -12.89
N LYS A 778 19.59 20.57 -14.03
CA LYS A 778 20.10 21.96 -14.13
C LYS A 778 19.01 22.99 -13.82
N GLU A 779 17.76 22.73 -14.25
CA GLU A 779 16.61 23.62 -14.04
C GLU A 779 16.03 23.51 -12.62
N ALA A 780 15.92 22.31 -12.04
CA ALA A 780 15.41 22.13 -10.67
C ALA A 780 16.25 22.94 -9.65
N MET A 781 17.58 22.86 -9.79
CA MET A 781 18.56 23.62 -9.02
C MET A 781 18.69 25.10 -9.45
N LYS A 782 17.96 25.53 -10.50
CA LYS A 782 18.02 26.86 -11.14
C LYS A 782 19.44 27.34 -11.43
N GLN A 783 20.32 26.44 -11.88
CA GLN A 783 21.73 26.75 -12.16
C GLN A 783 21.90 27.80 -13.27
N ALA A 784 20.93 27.89 -14.20
CA ALA A 784 20.87 28.94 -15.22
C ALA A 784 20.59 30.35 -14.64
N ALA A 785 19.96 30.43 -13.46
CA ALA A 785 19.66 31.69 -12.78
C ALA A 785 20.67 32.04 -11.65
N THR A 786 21.61 31.14 -11.33
CA THR A 786 22.70 31.43 -10.38
C THR A 786 23.91 32.05 -11.06
N ASP A 787 24.36 33.20 -10.61
CA ASP A 787 25.65 33.77 -11.05
C ASP A 787 26.82 32.89 -10.54
N PRO A 788 27.72 32.38 -11.41
CA PRO A 788 28.78 31.46 -11.03
C PRO A 788 29.90 32.08 -10.17
N LEU A 789 29.95 33.41 -10.02
CA LEU A 789 30.93 34.09 -9.15
C LEU A 789 30.40 34.35 -7.74
N SER A 790 29.13 34.72 -7.59
CA SER A 790 28.51 35.04 -6.29
C SER A 790 27.65 33.94 -5.68
N GLY A 791 27.20 32.95 -6.47
CA GLY A 791 26.31 31.88 -6.02
C GLY A 791 24.88 32.35 -5.71
N ARG A 792 24.51 33.58 -6.10
CA ARG A 792 23.20 34.20 -5.87
C ARG A 792 22.24 33.99 -7.04
N ILE A 793 20.93 33.97 -6.76
CA ILE A 793 19.87 33.82 -7.77
C ILE A 793 19.45 35.21 -8.26
N ASP A 794 19.73 35.51 -9.52
CA ASP A 794 19.36 36.76 -10.17
C ASP A 794 17.94 36.63 -10.76
N LEU A 795 16.91 36.98 -9.97
CA LEU A 795 15.49 36.87 -10.36
C LEU A 795 15.13 37.63 -11.66
N SER A 796 15.92 38.63 -12.03
CA SER A 796 15.84 39.34 -13.32
C SER A 796 16.06 38.43 -14.54
N ILE A 797 16.79 37.32 -14.39
CA ILE A 797 16.94 36.30 -15.44
C ILE A 797 15.60 35.65 -15.74
N LEU A 798 14.80 35.36 -14.71
CA LEU A 798 13.52 34.67 -14.86
C LEU A 798 12.45 35.59 -15.48
N THR A 799 12.47 36.89 -15.15
CA THR A 799 11.45 37.84 -15.64
C THR A 799 11.83 38.58 -16.93
N THR A 800 13.13 38.75 -17.22
CA THR A 800 13.60 39.50 -18.41
C THR A 800 14.51 38.71 -19.35
N GLY A 801 14.83 37.45 -19.02
CA GLY A 801 15.73 36.59 -19.82
C GLY A 801 17.21 37.00 -19.79
N ILE A 802 17.56 38.09 -19.09
CA ILE A 802 18.88 38.73 -19.14
C ILE A 802 19.36 38.99 -17.71
N SER A 803 20.50 38.42 -17.31
CA SER A 803 21.06 38.66 -15.97
C SER A 803 21.57 40.09 -15.81
N THR A 804 21.65 40.58 -14.57
CA THR A 804 22.22 41.91 -14.29
C THR A 804 23.66 42.01 -14.80
N ALA A 805 24.45 40.95 -14.61
CA ALA A 805 25.82 40.82 -15.11
C ALA A 805 25.93 40.64 -16.63
N ALA A 806 24.88 40.16 -17.31
CA ALA A 806 24.81 40.13 -18.78
C ALA A 806 24.42 41.51 -19.33
N ARG A 807 23.47 42.21 -18.69
CA ARG A 807 23.08 43.58 -19.04
C ARG A 807 24.22 44.57 -18.82
N GLN A 808 24.97 44.45 -17.72
CA GLN A 808 26.19 45.22 -17.49
C GLN A 808 27.26 44.92 -18.55
N ARG A 809 27.48 43.65 -18.92
CA ARG A 809 28.42 43.29 -20.00
C ARG A 809 27.97 43.79 -21.37
N ARG A 810 26.67 43.77 -21.71
CA ARG A 810 26.16 44.39 -22.94
C ARG A 810 26.38 45.90 -22.92
N ALA A 811 26.03 46.59 -21.85
CA ALA A 811 26.27 48.03 -21.70
C ALA A 811 27.77 48.41 -21.77
N GLU A 812 28.66 47.61 -21.16
CA GLU A 812 30.11 47.81 -21.25
C GLU A 812 30.65 47.55 -22.67
N LEU A 813 30.15 46.51 -23.34
CA LEU A 813 30.52 46.18 -24.72
C LEU A 813 29.99 47.24 -25.70
N ALA A 814 28.76 47.72 -25.50
CA ALA A 814 28.16 48.83 -26.22
C ALA A 814 28.94 50.14 -26.02
N ALA A 815 29.36 50.46 -24.80
CA ALA A 815 30.22 51.62 -24.53
C ALA A 815 31.57 51.51 -25.28
N LYS A 816 32.25 50.36 -25.18
CA LYS A 816 33.51 50.10 -25.90
C LYS A 816 33.35 50.10 -27.43
N LEU A 817 32.21 49.62 -27.94
CA LEU A 817 31.89 49.63 -29.36
C LEU A 817 31.61 51.07 -29.85
N LYS A 818 30.90 51.89 -29.06
CA LYS A 818 30.71 53.33 -29.31
C LYS A 818 32.05 54.07 -29.35
N ASP A 819 32.91 53.88 -28.35
CA ASP A 819 34.24 54.50 -28.30
C ASP A 819 35.11 54.09 -29.49
N TYR A 820 35.06 52.79 -29.86
CA TYR A 820 35.78 52.26 -31.02
C TYR A 820 35.31 52.87 -32.34
N LEU A 821 33.99 52.96 -32.55
CA LEU A 821 33.43 53.61 -33.74
C LEU A 821 33.86 55.08 -33.78
N GLN A 822 33.64 55.84 -32.70
CA GLN A 822 33.95 57.28 -32.66
C GLN A 822 35.45 57.60 -32.81
N THR A 823 36.36 56.68 -32.42
CA THR A 823 37.82 56.92 -32.52
C THR A 823 38.48 56.36 -33.78
N LYS A 824 37.88 55.37 -34.48
CA LYS A 824 38.49 54.74 -35.65
C LYS A 824 37.66 54.75 -36.94
N LEU A 825 36.34 54.87 -36.87
CA LEU A 825 35.45 54.90 -38.04
C LEU A 825 34.74 56.26 -38.10
N GLY A 826 35.22 57.13 -38.99
CA GLY A 826 34.50 58.37 -39.32
C GLY A 826 33.10 58.10 -39.89
N PRO A 827 32.22 59.12 -39.93
CA PRO A 827 30.83 58.98 -40.36
C PRO A 827 30.75 58.37 -41.76
N GLY A 828 30.04 57.25 -41.88
CA GLY A 828 30.19 56.36 -43.02
C GLY A 828 29.32 55.10 -42.94
N THR A 829 29.29 54.32 -44.01
CA THR A 829 28.49 53.08 -44.10
C THR A 829 29.40 51.89 -44.37
N PHE A 830 29.40 50.91 -43.47
CA PHE A 830 30.36 49.81 -43.46
C PHE A 830 29.66 48.44 -43.36
N PRO A 831 30.25 47.35 -43.91
CA PRO A 831 29.66 46.00 -43.81
C PRO A 831 29.68 45.47 -42.38
N HIS A 832 28.57 44.90 -41.90
CA HIS A 832 28.43 44.43 -40.52
C HIS A 832 29.51 43.42 -40.09
N ALA A 833 29.88 42.48 -40.97
CA ALA A 833 30.91 41.48 -40.68
C ALA A 833 32.31 42.10 -40.51
N LEU A 834 32.61 43.17 -41.26
CA LEU A 834 33.93 43.80 -41.25
C LEU A 834 34.16 44.62 -39.97
N ILE A 835 33.10 45.25 -39.42
CA ILE A 835 33.15 45.85 -38.07
C ILE A 835 33.31 44.75 -37.01
N PHE A 836 32.58 43.63 -37.11
CA PHE A 836 32.67 42.53 -36.15
C PHE A 836 34.10 41.98 -36.04
N ASP A 837 34.74 41.64 -37.16
CA ASP A 837 36.11 41.08 -37.14
C ASP A 837 37.16 42.12 -36.70
N GLN A 838 37.04 43.38 -37.13
CA GLN A 838 37.97 44.45 -36.71
C GLN A 838 37.80 44.86 -35.24
N PHE A 839 36.58 44.83 -34.70
CA PHE A 839 36.32 45.07 -33.28
C PHE A 839 36.84 43.90 -32.44
N ARG A 840 36.56 42.66 -32.86
CA ARG A 840 37.06 41.43 -32.23
C ARG A 840 38.60 41.35 -32.21
N ALA A 841 39.26 41.84 -33.25
CA ALA A 841 40.72 41.93 -33.30
C ALA A 841 41.32 43.07 -32.44
N ALA A 842 40.52 44.09 -32.11
CA ALA A 842 40.94 45.22 -31.28
C ALA A 842 40.61 45.05 -29.78
N SER A 843 39.64 44.20 -29.44
CA SER A 843 39.18 43.95 -28.08
C SER A 843 39.89 42.77 -27.42
N THR A 844 40.25 42.90 -26.14
CA THR A 844 40.74 41.78 -25.31
C THR A 844 39.64 40.87 -24.75
N LEU A 845 38.36 41.16 -25.04
CA LEU A 845 37.20 40.40 -24.59
C LEU A 845 36.74 39.39 -25.66
N THR A 846 36.49 38.15 -25.25
CA THR A 846 35.85 37.13 -26.09
C THR A 846 34.33 37.21 -25.97
N PHE A 847 33.68 37.74 -27.01
CA PHE A 847 32.21 37.84 -27.13
C PHE A 847 31.67 37.00 -28.29
N THR A 848 30.38 36.61 -28.21
CA THR A 848 29.69 35.91 -29.31
C THR A 848 29.11 36.89 -30.33
N ARG A 849 28.76 36.39 -31.52
CA ARG A 849 28.13 37.20 -32.57
C ARG A 849 26.82 37.84 -32.10
N ASP A 850 26.02 37.08 -31.35
CA ASP A 850 24.70 37.52 -30.88
C ASP A 850 24.85 38.67 -29.88
N GLN A 851 25.82 38.58 -28.96
CA GLN A 851 26.15 39.65 -28.00
C GLN A 851 26.56 40.95 -28.69
N PHE A 852 27.23 40.86 -29.84
CA PHE A 852 27.56 42.04 -30.67
C PHE A 852 26.32 42.60 -31.38
N GLU A 853 25.51 41.75 -32.02
CA GLU A 853 24.27 42.18 -32.69
C GLU A 853 23.24 42.78 -31.70
N GLU A 854 23.26 42.34 -30.45
CA GLU A 854 22.48 42.92 -29.35
C GLU A 854 23.05 44.25 -28.85
N ALA A 855 24.37 44.36 -28.64
CA ALA A 855 25.00 45.63 -28.26
C ALA A 855 24.85 46.71 -29.36
N VAL A 856 24.85 46.32 -30.63
CA VAL A 856 24.53 47.22 -31.76
C VAL A 856 23.06 47.66 -31.75
N LYS A 857 22.12 46.81 -31.32
CA LYS A 857 20.72 47.22 -31.10
C LYS A 857 20.58 48.17 -29.91
N GLU A 858 21.30 47.96 -28.82
CA GLU A 858 21.32 48.84 -27.65
C GLU A 858 21.95 50.23 -27.97
N LEU A 859 22.79 50.32 -29.00
CA LEU A 859 23.31 51.56 -29.59
C LEU A 859 22.42 52.18 -30.70
N GLY A 860 21.30 51.53 -31.03
CA GLY A 860 20.45 51.90 -32.17
C GLY A 860 19.75 53.25 -32.05
N GLU A 861 19.61 53.78 -30.84
CA GLU A 861 18.99 55.09 -30.57
C GLU A 861 20.06 56.18 -30.51
N GLY A 862 20.60 56.55 -31.68
CA GLY A 862 21.25 57.85 -31.90
C GLY A 862 22.71 57.84 -32.34
N VAL A 863 23.39 56.70 -32.42
CA VAL A 863 24.79 56.62 -32.91
C VAL A 863 24.93 55.78 -34.18
N VAL A 864 24.25 54.63 -34.26
CA VAL A 864 24.38 53.70 -35.39
C VAL A 864 23.00 53.35 -35.94
N THR A 865 22.81 53.46 -37.26
CA THR A 865 21.59 52.99 -37.95
C THR A 865 21.89 51.76 -38.80
N ALA A 866 21.18 50.67 -38.56
CA ALA A 866 21.28 49.45 -39.36
C ALA A 866 20.47 49.59 -40.66
N VAL A 867 21.14 49.48 -41.80
CA VAL A 867 20.53 49.56 -43.14
C VAL A 867 20.79 48.24 -43.86
N GLY A 868 19.92 47.26 -43.62
CA GLY A 868 20.05 45.91 -44.14
C GLY A 868 21.30 45.20 -43.59
N ARG A 869 22.25 44.86 -44.46
CA ARG A 869 23.53 44.19 -44.09
C ARG A 869 24.66 45.15 -43.71
N ASN A 870 24.42 46.47 -43.78
CA ASN A 870 25.40 47.51 -43.51
C ASN A 870 25.01 48.31 -42.26
N LEU A 871 26.02 48.73 -41.51
CA LEU A 871 25.87 49.67 -40.39
C LEU A 871 26.30 51.06 -40.86
N ARG A 872 25.41 52.05 -40.70
CA ARG A 872 25.72 53.46 -40.91
C ARG A 872 26.07 54.09 -39.56
N VAL A 873 27.31 54.55 -39.43
CA VAL A 873 27.79 55.34 -38.30
C VAL A 873 27.45 56.81 -38.58
N SER A 874 26.87 57.48 -37.59
CA SER A 874 26.39 58.88 -37.67
C SER A 874 27.50 59.90 -37.51
#